data_AF-A0A8C8MA82-F1
#
_entry.id   AF-A0A8C8MA82-F1
#
_cell.length_a   1.000
_cell.length_b   1.000
_cell.length_c   1.000
_cell.angle_alpha   90.00
_cell.angle_beta   90.00
_cell.angle_gamma   90.00
#
_symmetry.space_group_name_H-M   'P 1'
#
loop_
_entity.id
_entity.type
_entity.pdbx_description
1 polymer ?
#
loop_
_entity_poly.entity_id
_entity_poly.type
_entity_poly.pdbx_seq_one_letter_code
_entity_poly.pdbx_strand_id
1 'polypeptide(L)'
;MADGELCLIDKSISSLLEVPLSANVTSLNLHCNRILKVEGLTTAWHLRHLDLSSNHISRIEGLNSLASLRTLNLSCNLITKVEGLNGLVNLIRLNLAYNQISDLTGLLYLHGAEYKLRHLHLHSNRLDSINQLLQCMLGLENLSDVTLSVEGAGNSLCSLPGYREMVLQSLPQVSSLDGVDRLGNPAPLGEDSPIDIPGLENYVDFLLPSDTSANELVNINHNQMIFYIMYAKRVVPHLKTDTPAGEVSSSSTPFVKVRRPKRDIDNTSESECDSGKENRGRRSRIPTRHRSSNSPAVKRTIKQPTKAIVEERDQERERRWKAEQAVRKLTEQMKTLQTQASQEKDLQSMALHTTDRLKELLLKERSERSGLQARVEELDERCQSSALQLEQVLQREEQHKRALRSLEDSTSHSEARKARRQAEEMKRSQELENKASALMRELEIQRASLRQHKDKLRQLHELLASREQVHRKELEGRLVPGGAEFQEVVAKEVAVVEQRHAQSRAGLEDRLAQASQQYTALEDEFRMALTIEAARFTEVEQGCTRLSAELSEVKAALSQTQQRERQAGGLVQELTAMVKEQKSRITELSKSKRDAVTELKGRVRSLEAGAEEDRRLQLQLELVKKDKARLLSQLTAQESVIDGLRAERRIWGQELAQQGASLSQDRGRLENTSSQKKQNERDNDALRIKVKVIDDQTETIRKLKEGLQERDEQGRRQREESLQAQRRLQQQLEESSATSQDLGDTVQQLSLRKEQLKQQLEDKEMELDEVKAAFSVSNKKWQDKADLLTRLESQVKRMKEGFDSKESLLLEERDKASQAHKAVVEKLHSMDDAFRRQLESLQASHQTELLRLANDKQKRIEQSNQKVFQVEEEMRQLLEETETEKKTMEEKMRRLTSVLKDF
;
A
#
# COMPACT_ATOMS: atom_id res chain seq x y z
N MET A 1 6.71 -27.69 -3.96
CA MET A 1 6.16 -27.15 -5.22
C MET A 1 6.46 -28.19 -6.28
N ALA A 2 5.47 -28.61 -7.05
CA ALA A 2 5.63 -29.69 -8.02
C ALA A 2 6.57 -29.24 -9.16
N ASP A 3 7.49 -30.10 -9.59
CA ASP A 3 8.60 -29.82 -10.54
C ASP A 3 8.17 -29.41 -11.98
N GLY A 4 6.93 -28.94 -12.19
CA GLY A 4 6.39 -28.60 -13.51
C GLY A 4 5.54 -27.32 -13.57
N GLU A 5 5.37 -26.57 -12.49
CA GLU A 5 4.57 -25.33 -12.49
C GLU A 5 5.46 -24.08 -12.52
N LEU A 6 5.28 -23.23 -13.52
CA LEU A 6 6.01 -21.97 -13.69
C LEU A 6 5.04 -20.79 -13.68
N CYS A 7 5.16 -19.93 -12.66
CA CYS A 7 4.30 -18.76 -12.47
C CYS A 7 5.12 -17.47 -12.57
N LEU A 8 4.85 -16.67 -13.60
CA LEU A 8 5.56 -15.46 -14.00
C LEU A 8 4.57 -14.31 -14.23
N ILE A 9 3.73 -14.06 -13.22
CA ILE A 9 2.72 -13.00 -13.24
C ILE A 9 3.38 -11.63 -13.02
N ASP A 10 2.98 -10.64 -13.82
CA ASP A 10 3.38 -9.23 -13.69
C ASP A 10 4.90 -9.02 -13.61
N LYS A 11 5.61 -9.60 -14.59
CA LYS A 11 7.07 -9.51 -14.71
C LYS A 11 7.53 -8.60 -15.84
N SER A 12 6.60 -7.88 -16.48
CA SER A 12 6.87 -7.02 -17.63
C SER A 12 7.58 -7.73 -18.79
N ILE A 13 7.34 -9.04 -18.97
CA ILE A 13 7.93 -9.84 -20.04
C ILE A 13 7.37 -9.39 -21.40
N SER A 14 8.26 -9.08 -22.35
CA SER A 14 7.89 -8.64 -23.70
C SER A 14 7.82 -9.77 -24.72
N SER A 15 8.64 -10.81 -24.58
CA SER A 15 8.65 -11.97 -25.47
C SER A 15 8.75 -13.27 -24.67
N LEU A 16 8.04 -14.30 -25.12
CA LEU A 16 8.12 -15.65 -24.57
C LEU A 16 9.50 -16.30 -24.76
N LEU A 17 10.31 -15.83 -25.71
CA LEU A 17 11.67 -16.32 -25.93
C LEU A 17 12.62 -16.00 -24.77
N GLU A 18 12.29 -14.98 -23.97
CA GLU A 18 13.06 -14.59 -22.78
C GLU A 18 12.82 -15.56 -21.60
N VAL A 19 11.77 -16.38 -21.68
CA VAL A 19 11.41 -17.34 -20.63
C VAL A 19 12.12 -18.68 -20.90
N PRO A 20 13.03 -19.12 -20.02
CA PRO A 20 13.70 -20.41 -20.18
C PRO A 20 12.70 -21.56 -19.90
N LEU A 21 12.03 -22.05 -20.94
CA LEU A 21 11.09 -23.15 -20.85
C LEU A 21 11.82 -24.50 -20.97
N SER A 22 11.61 -25.38 -20.00
CA SER A 22 12.08 -26.77 -20.04
C SER A 22 10.95 -27.70 -20.51
N ALA A 23 11.31 -28.88 -21.01
CA ALA A 23 10.33 -29.87 -21.50
C ALA A 23 9.41 -30.45 -20.41
N ASN A 24 9.69 -30.17 -19.13
CA ASN A 24 8.97 -30.73 -17.98
C ASN A 24 7.85 -29.80 -17.46
N VAL A 25 7.71 -28.59 -18.01
CA VAL A 25 6.68 -27.64 -17.57
C VAL A 25 5.30 -28.15 -17.99
N THR A 26 4.41 -28.33 -17.01
CA THR A 26 3.02 -28.77 -17.17
C THR A 26 2.03 -27.62 -16.99
N SER A 27 2.38 -26.58 -16.23
CA SER A 27 1.55 -25.38 -16.03
C SER A 27 2.40 -24.12 -16.18
N LEU A 28 1.98 -23.20 -17.03
CA LEU A 28 2.65 -21.93 -17.29
C LEU A 28 1.66 -20.78 -17.12
N ASN A 29 1.93 -19.91 -16.14
CA ASN A 29 1.14 -18.70 -15.91
C ASN A 29 1.98 -17.45 -16.22
N LEU A 30 1.56 -16.68 -17.22
CA LEU A 30 2.17 -15.45 -17.70
C LEU A 30 1.16 -14.29 -17.74
N HIS A 31 0.19 -14.33 -16.84
CA HIS A 31 -0.81 -13.28 -16.66
C HIS A 31 -0.17 -11.90 -16.42
N CYS A 32 -0.79 -10.84 -16.94
CA CYS A 32 -0.35 -9.44 -16.75
C CYS A 32 1.08 -9.17 -17.24
N ASN A 33 1.44 -9.57 -18.46
CA ASN A 33 2.72 -9.21 -19.07
C ASN A 33 2.51 -8.32 -20.31
N ARG A 34 3.57 -8.11 -21.11
CA ARG A 34 3.56 -7.28 -22.32
C ARG A 34 3.81 -8.10 -23.57
N ILE A 35 3.40 -9.36 -23.57
CA ILE A 35 3.66 -10.30 -24.66
C ILE A 35 2.82 -9.90 -25.88
N LEU A 36 3.48 -9.73 -27.02
CA LEU A 36 2.84 -9.34 -28.29
C LEU A 36 2.51 -10.54 -29.18
N LYS A 37 3.27 -11.63 -29.05
CA LYS A 37 3.21 -12.80 -29.91
C LYS A 37 3.45 -14.08 -29.11
N VAL A 38 2.70 -15.13 -29.46
CA VAL A 38 2.89 -16.47 -28.91
C VAL A 38 3.96 -17.19 -29.74
N GLU A 39 5.15 -17.35 -29.16
CA GLU A 39 6.33 -17.97 -29.78
C GLU A 39 7.17 -18.72 -28.72
N GLY A 40 8.10 -19.57 -29.15
CA GLY A 40 9.02 -20.25 -28.23
C GLY A 40 8.44 -21.42 -27.41
N LEU A 41 7.17 -21.81 -27.63
CA LEU A 41 6.51 -22.89 -26.90
C LEU A 41 6.72 -24.30 -27.50
N THR A 42 7.55 -24.43 -28.55
CA THR A 42 7.71 -25.70 -29.29
C THR A 42 8.30 -26.83 -28.46
N THR A 43 9.09 -26.51 -27.44
CA THR A 43 9.73 -27.49 -26.54
C THR A 43 8.85 -27.89 -25.35
N ALA A 44 7.75 -27.17 -25.08
CA ALA A 44 6.87 -27.36 -23.93
C ALA A 44 5.69 -28.31 -24.24
N TRP A 45 5.95 -29.45 -24.88
CA TRP A 45 4.92 -30.38 -25.38
C TRP A 45 4.11 -31.11 -24.28
N HIS A 46 4.58 -31.09 -23.02
CA HIS A 46 3.85 -31.59 -21.85
C HIS A 46 2.91 -30.55 -21.21
N LEU A 47 2.89 -29.32 -21.73
CA LEU A 47 2.10 -28.24 -21.13
C LEU A 47 0.61 -28.58 -21.18
N ARG A 48 -0.04 -28.55 -20.01
CA ARG A 48 -1.47 -28.80 -19.83
C ARG A 48 -2.25 -27.51 -19.56
N HIS A 49 -1.64 -26.54 -18.88
CA HIS A 49 -2.28 -25.26 -18.56
C HIS A 49 -1.41 -24.10 -19.02
N LEU A 50 -2.00 -23.18 -19.78
CA LEU A 50 -1.35 -21.98 -20.26
C LEU A 50 -2.23 -20.76 -20.01
N ASP A 51 -1.76 -19.86 -19.15
CA ASP A 51 -2.39 -18.57 -18.92
C ASP A 51 -1.54 -17.44 -19.54
N LEU A 52 -2.11 -16.79 -20.56
CA LEU A 52 -1.56 -15.65 -21.28
C LEU A 52 -2.53 -14.45 -21.20
N SER A 53 -3.40 -14.42 -20.20
CA SER A 53 -4.38 -13.35 -20.06
C SER A 53 -3.75 -12.01 -19.68
N SER A 54 -4.42 -10.91 -20.03
CA SER A 54 -3.93 -9.54 -19.79
C SER A 54 -2.54 -9.28 -20.40
N ASN A 55 -2.42 -9.56 -21.70
CA ASN A 55 -1.23 -9.29 -22.51
C ASN A 55 -1.62 -8.42 -23.74
N HIS A 56 -0.71 -8.30 -24.72
CA HIS A 56 -0.93 -7.51 -25.94
C HIS A 56 -0.95 -8.40 -27.20
N ILE A 57 -1.40 -9.65 -27.06
CA ILE A 57 -1.43 -10.63 -28.15
C ILE A 57 -2.54 -10.25 -29.14
N SER A 58 -2.20 -10.17 -30.42
CA SER A 58 -3.16 -9.81 -31.48
C SER A 58 -3.58 -10.98 -32.37
N ARG A 59 -2.82 -12.08 -32.37
CA ARG A 59 -3.09 -13.28 -33.15
C ARG A 59 -2.79 -14.54 -32.34
N ILE A 60 -3.61 -15.56 -32.54
CA ILE A 60 -3.40 -16.88 -31.93
C ILE A 60 -2.51 -17.69 -32.87
N GLU A 61 -1.23 -17.85 -32.51
CA GLU A 61 -0.24 -18.59 -33.29
C GLU A 61 0.72 -19.34 -32.37
N GLY A 62 1.60 -20.20 -32.92
CA GLY A 62 2.65 -20.85 -32.13
C GLY A 62 2.18 -21.92 -31.12
N LEU A 63 0.91 -22.34 -31.16
CA LEU A 63 0.32 -23.33 -30.25
C LEU A 63 0.26 -24.75 -30.82
N ASN A 64 0.63 -24.94 -32.09
CA ASN A 64 0.41 -26.20 -32.83
C ASN A 64 1.09 -27.43 -32.21
N SER A 65 2.17 -27.26 -31.46
CA SER A 65 2.92 -28.35 -30.81
C SER A 65 2.34 -28.77 -29.46
N LEU A 66 1.35 -28.07 -28.92
CA LEU A 66 0.84 -28.25 -27.56
C LEU A 66 -0.33 -29.24 -27.51
N ALA A 67 -0.14 -30.45 -28.03
CA ALA A 67 -1.19 -31.47 -28.10
C ALA A 67 -1.72 -31.92 -26.72
N SER A 68 -0.94 -31.70 -25.66
CA SER A 68 -1.31 -32.02 -24.26
C SER A 68 -2.10 -30.91 -23.57
N LEU A 69 -2.29 -29.75 -24.20
CA LEU A 69 -2.90 -28.58 -23.58
C LEU A 69 -4.38 -28.83 -23.30
N ARG A 70 -4.80 -28.63 -22.04
CA ARG A 70 -6.16 -28.81 -21.55
C ARG A 70 -6.84 -27.47 -21.25
N THR A 71 -6.08 -26.47 -20.81
CA THR A 71 -6.61 -25.15 -20.46
C THR A 71 -5.79 -24.05 -21.11
N LEU A 72 -6.47 -23.18 -21.85
CA LEU A 72 -5.87 -22.01 -22.48
C LEU A 72 -6.66 -20.75 -22.09
N ASN A 73 -5.98 -19.83 -21.42
CA ASN A 73 -6.53 -18.52 -21.09
C ASN A 73 -5.83 -17.42 -21.91
N LEU A 74 -6.57 -16.78 -22.79
CA LEU A 74 -6.15 -15.68 -23.66
C LEU A 74 -7.04 -14.43 -23.45
N SER A 75 -7.74 -14.35 -22.31
CA SER A 75 -8.61 -13.22 -22.01
C SER A 75 -7.84 -11.90 -21.87
N CYS A 76 -8.52 -10.76 -22.08
CA CYS A 76 -7.92 -9.43 -21.98
C CYS A 76 -6.69 -9.26 -22.89
N ASN A 77 -6.83 -9.59 -24.17
CA ASN A 77 -5.82 -9.40 -25.21
C ASN A 77 -6.39 -8.55 -26.37
N LEU A 78 -5.68 -8.48 -27.50
CA LEU A 78 -6.06 -7.70 -28.68
C LEU A 78 -6.44 -8.58 -29.88
N ILE A 79 -6.94 -9.79 -29.62
CA ILE A 79 -7.25 -10.79 -30.65
C ILE A 79 -8.52 -10.38 -31.41
N THR A 80 -8.48 -10.42 -32.75
CA THR A 80 -9.63 -10.04 -33.60
C THR A 80 -10.29 -11.22 -34.31
N LYS A 81 -9.61 -12.36 -34.38
CA LYS A 81 -10.08 -13.57 -35.07
C LYS A 81 -9.57 -14.81 -34.32
N VAL A 82 -10.43 -15.83 -34.21
CA VAL A 82 -10.01 -17.15 -33.75
C VAL A 82 -9.29 -17.88 -34.88
N GLU A 83 -8.05 -18.29 -34.63
CA GLU A 83 -7.19 -19.03 -35.55
C GLU A 83 -6.15 -19.86 -34.75
N GLY A 84 -5.36 -20.70 -35.42
CA GLY A 84 -4.20 -21.35 -34.79
C GLY A 84 -4.49 -22.40 -33.70
N LEU A 85 -5.69 -23.01 -33.69
CA LEU A 85 -6.10 -23.99 -32.67
C LEU A 85 -5.93 -25.47 -33.10
N ASN A 86 -5.49 -25.72 -34.33
CA ASN A 86 -5.57 -27.03 -35.00
C ASN A 86 -4.77 -28.15 -34.28
N GLY A 87 -3.76 -27.80 -33.48
CA GLY A 87 -2.95 -28.76 -32.73
C GLY A 87 -3.50 -29.13 -31.34
N LEU A 88 -4.57 -28.48 -30.88
CA LEU A 88 -5.03 -28.53 -29.49
C LEU A 88 -6.12 -29.59 -29.26
N VAL A 89 -5.83 -30.84 -29.63
CA VAL A 89 -6.79 -31.96 -29.61
C VAL A 89 -7.38 -32.23 -28.21
N ASN A 90 -6.57 -32.05 -27.16
CA ASN A 90 -6.99 -32.29 -25.77
C ASN A 90 -7.51 -31.05 -25.04
N LEU A 91 -7.76 -29.93 -25.74
CA LEU A 91 -8.22 -28.69 -25.10
C LEU A 91 -9.62 -28.88 -24.53
N ILE A 92 -9.79 -28.60 -23.23
CA ILE A 92 -11.06 -28.71 -22.50
C ILE A 92 -11.65 -27.32 -22.25
N ARG A 93 -10.80 -26.34 -21.97
CA ARG A 93 -11.20 -24.97 -21.64
C ARG A 93 -10.47 -23.94 -22.50
N LEU A 94 -11.25 -23.06 -23.10
CA LEU A 94 -10.74 -21.92 -23.86
C LEU A 94 -11.39 -20.63 -23.37
N ASN A 95 -10.58 -19.73 -22.80
CA ASN A 95 -11.03 -18.41 -22.41
C ASN A 95 -10.48 -17.34 -23.37
N LEU A 96 -11.38 -16.69 -24.09
CA LEU A 96 -11.12 -15.63 -25.07
C LEU A 96 -11.89 -14.35 -24.72
N ALA A 97 -12.36 -14.21 -23.48
CA ALA A 97 -13.12 -13.05 -23.04
C ALA A 97 -12.32 -11.74 -23.15
N TYR A 98 -13.00 -10.60 -23.25
CA TYR A 98 -12.36 -9.27 -23.32
C TYR A 98 -11.29 -9.16 -24.43
N ASN A 99 -11.65 -9.60 -25.62
CA ASN A 99 -10.85 -9.41 -26.83
C ASN A 99 -11.65 -8.56 -27.85
N GLN A 100 -11.21 -8.51 -29.11
CA GLN A 100 -11.88 -7.77 -30.19
C GLN A 100 -12.37 -8.73 -31.29
N ILE A 101 -12.74 -9.96 -30.91
CA ILE A 101 -13.04 -11.05 -31.85
C ILE A 101 -14.35 -10.76 -32.58
N SER A 102 -14.30 -10.77 -33.90
CA SER A 102 -15.48 -10.73 -34.78
C SER A 102 -15.60 -11.94 -35.70
N ASP A 103 -14.55 -12.79 -35.77
CA ASP A 103 -14.53 -13.98 -36.63
C ASP A 103 -14.17 -15.25 -35.83
N LEU A 104 -15.11 -16.20 -35.79
CA LEU A 104 -15.01 -17.48 -35.08
C LEU A 104 -14.63 -18.66 -35.98
N THR A 105 -14.32 -18.43 -37.26
CA THR A 105 -14.06 -19.51 -38.22
C THR A 105 -12.95 -20.48 -37.79
N GLY A 106 -11.98 -20.05 -36.98
CA GLY A 106 -10.97 -20.96 -36.43
C GLY A 106 -11.49 -22.00 -35.44
N LEU A 107 -12.71 -21.88 -34.92
CA LEU A 107 -13.35 -22.95 -34.13
C LEU A 107 -13.71 -24.17 -34.98
N LEU A 108 -13.83 -24.00 -36.31
CA LEU A 108 -14.06 -25.11 -37.24
C LEU A 108 -12.93 -26.15 -37.19
N TYR A 109 -11.72 -25.75 -36.78
CA TYR A 109 -10.59 -26.67 -36.60
C TYR A 109 -10.73 -27.59 -35.38
N LEU A 110 -11.66 -27.31 -34.47
CA LEU A 110 -11.96 -28.13 -33.29
C LEU A 110 -13.26 -28.92 -33.46
N HIS A 111 -13.77 -29.06 -34.69
CA HIS A 111 -14.96 -29.86 -34.99
C HIS A 111 -14.64 -31.35 -34.97
N GLY A 112 -15.58 -32.15 -34.45
CA GLY A 112 -15.46 -33.61 -34.38
C GLY A 112 -15.32 -34.15 -32.97
N ALA A 113 -15.66 -35.42 -32.80
CA ALA A 113 -15.66 -36.13 -31.51
C ALA A 113 -14.27 -36.25 -30.87
N GLU A 114 -13.19 -36.14 -31.66
CA GLU A 114 -11.82 -36.24 -31.20
C GLU A 114 -11.38 -35.04 -30.35
N TYR A 115 -12.03 -33.88 -30.50
CA TYR A 115 -11.71 -32.67 -29.76
C TYR A 115 -12.52 -32.59 -28.45
N LYS A 116 -11.85 -32.25 -27.35
CA LYS A 116 -12.41 -32.35 -25.99
C LYS A 116 -12.97 -31.04 -25.42
N LEU A 117 -13.20 -30.02 -26.26
CA LEU A 117 -13.56 -28.68 -25.78
C LEU A 117 -14.95 -28.71 -25.12
N ARG A 118 -15.01 -28.37 -23.83
CA ARG A 118 -16.23 -28.35 -23.02
C ARG A 118 -16.66 -26.95 -22.63
N HIS A 119 -15.70 -26.09 -22.30
CA HIS A 119 -15.96 -24.75 -21.78
C HIS A 119 -15.36 -23.68 -22.70
N LEU A 120 -16.19 -22.74 -23.15
CA LEU A 120 -15.79 -21.66 -24.05
C LEU A 120 -16.31 -20.31 -23.55
N HIS A 121 -15.38 -19.43 -23.19
CA HIS A 121 -15.69 -18.07 -22.78
C HIS A 121 -15.34 -17.07 -23.89
N LEU A 122 -16.33 -16.33 -24.36
CA LEU A 122 -16.28 -15.38 -25.46
C LEU A 122 -16.95 -14.04 -25.13
N HIS A 123 -17.36 -13.80 -23.89
CA HIS A 123 -17.99 -12.55 -23.50
C HIS A 123 -17.07 -11.33 -23.70
N SER A 124 -17.66 -10.14 -23.82
CA SER A 124 -16.93 -8.90 -24.09
C SER A 124 -16.05 -8.95 -25.36
N ASN A 125 -16.60 -9.48 -26.47
CA ASN A 125 -16.00 -9.46 -27.81
C ASN A 125 -16.90 -8.66 -28.79
N ARG A 126 -16.61 -8.72 -30.10
CA ARG A 126 -17.32 -7.98 -31.16
C ARG A 126 -18.13 -8.91 -32.07
N LEU A 127 -18.74 -9.96 -31.49
CA LEU A 127 -19.57 -10.89 -32.25
C LEU A 127 -20.94 -10.26 -32.53
N ASP A 128 -21.30 -10.13 -33.80
CA ASP A 128 -22.53 -9.50 -34.30
C ASP A 128 -23.47 -10.48 -35.02
N SER A 129 -22.92 -11.53 -35.64
CA SER A 129 -23.67 -12.53 -36.41
C SER A 129 -23.98 -13.80 -35.62
N ILE A 130 -25.27 -14.02 -35.30
CA ILE A 130 -25.74 -15.28 -34.70
C ILE A 130 -25.53 -16.47 -35.64
N ASN A 131 -25.67 -16.28 -36.96
CA ASN A 131 -25.50 -17.37 -37.93
C ASN A 131 -24.06 -17.88 -37.94
N GLN A 132 -23.08 -16.97 -37.87
CA GLN A 132 -21.67 -17.34 -37.79
C GLN A 132 -21.36 -18.08 -36.50
N LEU A 133 -21.91 -17.62 -35.36
CA LEU A 133 -21.80 -18.29 -34.07
C LEU A 133 -22.31 -19.73 -34.15
N LEU A 134 -23.55 -19.91 -34.62
CA LEU A 134 -24.19 -21.22 -34.74
C LEU A 134 -23.41 -22.14 -35.69
N GLN A 135 -23.01 -21.65 -36.86
CA GLN A 135 -22.23 -22.42 -37.83
C GLN A 135 -20.88 -22.89 -37.25
N CYS A 136 -20.20 -22.03 -36.49
CA CYS A 136 -18.89 -22.37 -35.91
C CYS A 136 -19.00 -23.26 -34.67
N MET A 137 -20.12 -23.24 -33.94
CA MET A 137 -20.31 -24.02 -32.71
C MET A 137 -20.99 -25.37 -32.94
N LEU A 138 -21.74 -25.54 -34.04
CA LEU A 138 -22.54 -26.75 -34.28
C LEU A 138 -21.71 -28.04 -34.26
N GLY A 139 -20.50 -28.02 -34.83
CA GLY A 139 -19.60 -29.18 -34.88
C GLY A 139 -18.73 -29.40 -33.64
N LEU A 140 -18.86 -28.56 -32.60
CA LEU A 140 -18.18 -28.75 -31.32
C LEU A 140 -19.00 -29.73 -30.46
N GLU A 141 -18.86 -31.03 -30.71
CA GLU A 141 -19.74 -32.07 -30.16
C GLU A 141 -19.70 -32.19 -28.62
N ASN A 142 -18.54 -31.89 -28.00
CA ASN A 142 -18.32 -31.98 -26.56
C ASN A 142 -18.61 -30.68 -25.79
N LEU A 143 -19.06 -29.63 -26.46
CA LEU A 143 -19.24 -28.30 -25.86
C LEU A 143 -20.46 -28.26 -24.93
N SER A 144 -20.24 -28.07 -23.63
CA SER A 144 -21.29 -28.02 -22.61
C SER A 144 -21.61 -26.59 -22.15
N ASP A 145 -20.59 -25.77 -21.92
CA ASP A 145 -20.73 -24.48 -21.28
C ASP A 145 -20.17 -23.36 -22.17
N VAL A 146 -21.05 -22.41 -22.50
CA VAL A 146 -20.69 -21.25 -23.33
C VAL A 146 -20.99 -19.96 -22.58
N THR A 147 -20.07 -19.01 -22.60
CA THR A 147 -20.27 -17.68 -22.02
C THR A 147 -20.05 -16.62 -23.08
N LEU A 148 -21.11 -15.91 -23.47
CA LEU A 148 -21.13 -14.86 -24.48
C LEU A 148 -21.53 -13.49 -23.90
N SER A 149 -22.13 -13.47 -22.71
CA SER A 149 -22.46 -12.27 -21.94
C SER A 149 -22.29 -12.50 -20.44
N VAL A 150 -21.70 -11.53 -19.72
CA VAL A 150 -21.58 -11.52 -18.26
C VAL A 150 -21.90 -10.11 -17.76
N GLU A 151 -22.75 -9.97 -16.74
CA GLU A 151 -23.03 -8.71 -16.01
C GLU A 151 -23.34 -7.48 -16.90
N GLY A 152 -24.03 -7.68 -18.03
CA GLY A 152 -24.43 -6.58 -18.92
C GLY A 152 -23.36 -6.10 -19.90
N ALA A 153 -22.14 -6.68 -19.87
CA ALA A 153 -21.10 -6.49 -20.86
C ALA A 153 -20.97 -7.76 -21.73
N GLY A 154 -21.62 -7.76 -22.89
CA GLY A 154 -21.70 -8.92 -23.79
C GLY A 154 -21.38 -8.57 -25.23
N ASN A 155 -21.39 -9.58 -26.09
CA ASN A 155 -21.28 -9.40 -27.53
C ASN A 155 -22.47 -8.64 -28.10
N SER A 156 -22.29 -7.98 -29.25
CA SER A 156 -23.37 -7.23 -29.92
C SER A 156 -24.59 -8.11 -30.24
N LEU A 157 -24.38 -9.38 -30.59
CA LEU A 157 -25.45 -10.36 -30.83
C LEU A 157 -26.27 -10.72 -29.57
N CYS A 158 -25.74 -10.55 -28.36
CA CYS A 158 -26.46 -10.86 -27.12
C CYS A 158 -27.60 -9.87 -26.84
N SER A 159 -27.63 -8.73 -27.55
CA SER A 159 -28.74 -7.77 -27.53
C SER A 159 -29.95 -8.20 -28.36
N LEU A 160 -29.82 -9.26 -29.18
CA LEU A 160 -30.92 -9.74 -30.01
C LEU A 160 -32.02 -10.36 -29.14
N PRO A 161 -33.31 -9.97 -29.34
CA PRO A 161 -34.42 -10.59 -28.63
C PRO A 161 -34.45 -12.09 -28.89
N GLY A 162 -34.56 -12.89 -27.82
CA GLY A 162 -34.61 -14.35 -27.94
C GLY A 162 -33.27 -15.02 -28.26
N TYR A 163 -32.14 -14.31 -28.16
CA TYR A 163 -30.80 -14.85 -28.45
C TYR A 163 -30.52 -16.16 -27.70
N ARG A 164 -30.85 -16.21 -26.41
CA ARG A 164 -30.63 -17.39 -25.56
C ARG A 164 -31.41 -18.60 -26.08
N GLU A 165 -32.69 -18.41 -26.38
CA GLU A 165 -33.56 -19.44 -26.92
C GLU A 165 -33.05 -19.91 -28.28
N MET A 166 -32.68 -19.00 -29.18
CA MET A 166 -32.13 -19.33 -30.49
C MET A 166 -30.85 -20.16 -30.40
N VAL A 167 -29.93 -19.80 -29.51
CA VAL A 167 -28.66 -20.54 -29.31
C VAL A 167 -28.91 -21.92 -28.70
N LEU A 168 -29.69 -22.03 -27.61
CA LEU A 168 -29.92 -23.30 -26.93
C LEU A 168 -30.77 -24.27 -27.75
N GLN A 169 -31.70 -23.77 -28.58
CA GLN A 169 -32.46 -24.61 -29.52
C GLN A 169 -31.58 -25.12 -30.67
N SER A 170 -30.70 -24.27 -31.19
CA SER A 170 -29.86 -24.63 -32.34
C SER A 170 -28.64 -25.48 -31.96
N LEU A 171 -28.16 -25.37 -30.72
CA LEU A 171 -27.01 -26.09 -30.18
C LEU A 171 -27.46 -27.04 -29.05
N PRO A 172 -27.97 -28.24 -29.36
CA PRO A 172 -28.47 -29.19 -28.36
C PRO A 172 -27.39 -29.69 -27.39
N GLN A 173 -26.11 -29.66 -27.80
CA GLN A 173 -24.98 -30.08 -26.97
C GLN A 173 -24.71 -29.13 -25.79
N VAL A 174 -25.06 -27.84 -25.93
CA VAL A 174 -24.81 -26.82 -24.90
C VAL A 174 -25.83 -26.96 -23.77
N SER A 175 -25.37 -27.29 -22.57
CA SER A 175 -26.17 -27.46 -21.35
C SER A 175 -26.36 -26.14 -20.60
N SER A 176 -25.37 -25.25 -20.67
CA SER A 176 -25.34 -23.96 -19.98
C SER A 176 -24.89 -22.85 -20.91
N LEU A 177 -25.61 -21.72 -20.85
CA LEU A 177 -25.27 -20.50 -21.58
C LEU A 177 -25.27 -19.33 -20.60
N ASP A 178 -24.23 -18.49 -20.62
CA ASP A 178 -24.12 -17.28 -19.80
C ASP A 178 -24.32 -17.54 -18.29
N GLY A 179 -23.84 -18.70 -17.81
CA GLY A 179 -23.94 -19.10 -16.40
C GLY A 179 -25.32 -19.57 -15.97
N VAL A 180 -26.23 -19.83 -16.92
CA VAL A 180 -27.60 -20.28 -16.66
C VAL A 180 -27.86 -21.56 -17.46
N ASP A 181 -28.49 -22.56 -16.84
CA ASP A 181 -28.88 -23.82 -17.49
C ASP A 181 -30.12 -23.66 -18.38
N ARG A 182 -30.48 -24.72 -19.14
CA ARG A 182 -31.70 -24.73 -19.98
C ARG A 182 -33.01 -24.51 -19.21
N LEU A 183 -33.01 -24.71 -17.89
CA LEU A 183 -34.18 -24.56 -17.00
C LEU A 183 -34.26 -23.16 -16.37
N GLY A 184 -33.26 -22.30 -16.58
CA GLY A 184 -33.22 -20.95 -16.03
C GLY A 184 -32.55 -20.84 -14.66
N ASN A 185 -31.94 -21.92 -14.16
CA ASN A 185 -31.20 -21.90 -12.90
C ASN A 185 -29.75 -21.45 -13.13
N PRO A 186 -29.13 -20.78 -12.16
CA PRO A 186 -27.68 -20.55 -12.20
C PRO A 186 -26.98 -21.90 -12.28
N ALA A 187 -26.22 -22.10 -13.35
CA ALA A 187 -25.37 -23.27 -13.50
C ALA A 187 -24.28 -23.20 -12.41
N PRO A 188 -23.90 -24.35 -11.80
CA PRO A 188 -22.82 -24.35 -10.83
C PRO A 188 -21.58 -23.71 -11.48
N LEU A 189 -21.05 -22.66 -10.84
CA LEU A 189 -19.82 -22.00 -11.25
C LEU A 189 -18.76 -23.09 -11.41
N GLY A 190 -18.32 -23.32 -12.64
CA GLY A 190 -17.34 -24.37 -12.99
C GLY A 190 -15.94 -24.13 -12.41
N GLU A 191 -15.81 -23.34 -11.36
CA GLU A 191 -14.57 -23.12 -10.62
C GLU A 191 -14.35 -24.14 -9.48
N ASP A 192 -15.37 -24.92 -9.08
CA ASP A 192 -15.25 -25.90 -7.98
C ASP A 192 -15.78 -27.31 -8.34
N SER A 193 -15.44 -27.84 -9.52
CA SER A 193 -15.55 -29.28 -9.76
C SER A 193 -14.26 -29.98 -9.29
N PRO A 194 -14.31 -31.08 -8.52
CA PRO A 194 -13.14 -31.81 -8.02
C PRO A 194 -12.20 -32.38 -9.09
N ILE A 195 -12.53 -32.19 -10.37
CA ILE A 195 -11.77 -32.60 -11.56
C ILE A 195 -10.67 -31.57 -11.91
N ASP A 196 -10.68 -30.39 -11.27
CA ASP A 196 -9.94 -29.20 -11.74
C ASP A 196 -8.78 -28.74 -10.83
N ILE A 197 -8.27 -29.63 -9.97
CA ILE A 197 -7.03 -29.38 -9.21
C ILE A 197 -5.85 -29.97 -9.98
N PRO A 198 -4.89 -29.14 -10.44
CA PRO A 198 -3.64 -29.63 -11.03
C PRO A 198 -2.97 -30.65 -10.10
N GLY A 199 -2.83 -31.89 -10.57
CA GLY A 199 -2.19 -33.00 -9.83
C GLY A 199 -3.11 -34.12 -9.33
N LEU A 200 -4.44 -33.98 -9.39
CA LEU A 200 -5.39 -35.06 -9.03
C LEU A 200 -5.94 -35.84 -10.23
N GLU A 201 -5.59 -35.42 -11.44
CA GLU A 201 -6.18 -35.91 -12.70
C GLU A 201 -5.78 -37.36 -13.06
N ASN A 202 -4.57 -37.79 -12.69
CA ASN A 202 -4.14 -39.18 -12.93
C ASN A 202 -4.94 -40.20 -12.09
N TYR A 203 -5.62 -39.73 -11.03
CA TYR A 203 -6.48 -40.58 -10.19
C TYR A 203 -7.86 -40.82 -10.83
N VAL A 204 -8.32 -39.89 -11.68
CA VAL A 204 -9.61 -39.99 -12.37
C VAL A 204 -9.53 -40.93 -13.58
N ASP A 205 -8.41 -40.89 -14.33
CA ASP A 205 -8.13 -41.85 -15.40
C ASP A 205 -7.96 -43.29 -14.88
N PHE A 206 -7.62 -43.47 -13.59
CA PHE A 206 -7.50 -44.79 -12.94
C PHE A 206 -8.84 -45.34 -12.41
N LEU A 207 -9.84 -44.47 -12.19
CA LEU A 207 -11.15 -44.85 -11.64
C LEU A 207 -12.22 -45.09 -12.72
N LEU A 208 -11.93 -44.81 -13.99
CA LEU A 208 -12.83 -45.05 -15.12
C LEU A 208 -12.14 -45.94 -16.16
N PRO A 209 -12.47 -47.25 -16.23
CA PRO A 209 -12.04 -48.10 -17.33
C PRO A 209 -12.59 -47.57 -18.66
N SER A 210 -11.76 -47.61 -19.69
CA SER A 210 -11.93 -46.94 -21.00
C SER A 210 -13.10 -47.42 -21.87
N ASP A 211 -14.03 -48.21 -21.34
CA ASP A 211 -15.20 -48.68 -22.08
C ASP A 211 -16.47 -48.42 -21.26
N THR A 212 -17.03 -47.22 -21.37
CA THR A 212 -18.44 -47.00 -21.02
C THR A 212 -18.99 -45.87 -21.86
N SER A 213 -19.83 -46.23 -22.82
CA SER A 213 -20.54 -45.29 -23.70
C SER A 213 -21.36 -44.31 -22.87
N ALA A 214 -21.33 -43.04 -23.27
CA ALA A 214 -21.81 -41.86 -22.55
C ALA A 214 -23.32 -41.79 -22.22
N ASN A 215 -24.07 -42.90 -22.20
CA ASN A 215 -25.52 -42.91 -22.01
C ASN A 215 -26.06 -43.59 -20.73
N GLU A 216 -25.20 -44.00 -19.78
CA GLU A 216 -25.64 -44.60 -18.50
C GLU A 216 -25.26 -43.80 -17.23
N LEU A 217 -24.86 -42.53 -17.36
CA LEU A 217 -24.45 -41.68 -16.24
C LEU A 217 -25.60 -40.91 -15.54
N VAL A 218 -26.83 -41.42 -15.58
CA VAL A 218 -27.99 -40.78 -14.90
C VAL A 218 -28.42 -41.51 -13.62
N ASN A 219 -27.83 -42.67 -13.28
CA ASN A 219 -28.32 -43.45 -12.14
C ASN A 219 -27.23 -44.11 -11.29
N ILE A 220 -26.36 -43.31 -10.67
CA ILE A 220 -25.64 -43.76 -9.48
C ILE A 220 -25.94 -42.80 -8.32
N ASN A 221 -26.73 -43.33 -7.41
CA ASN A 221 -27.46 -42.63 -6.37
C ASN A 221 -26.58 -41.97 -5.30
N HIS A 222 -27.06 -40.79 -4.90
CA HIS A 222 -26.78 -39.95 -3.72
C HIS A 222 -26.59 -40.69 -2.37
N ASN A 223 -26.87 -42.00 -2.30
CA ASN A 223 -26.85 -42.80 -1.08
C ASN A 223 -25.48 -43.44 -0.75
N GLN A 224 -24.54 -43.52 -1.69
CA GLN A 224 -23.18 -44.03 -1.38
C GLN A 224 -22.26 -42.95 -0.76
N MET A 225 -22.58 -41.66 -0.94
CA MET A 225 -21.80 -40.54 -0.42
C MET A 225 -22.07 -40.26 1.07
N ILE A 226 -23.28 -40.59 1.55
CA ILE A 226 -23.68 -40.44 2.96
C ILE A 226 -23.03 -41.50 3.86
N PHE A 227 -22.67 -42.67 3.31
CA PHE A 227 -22.09 -43.77 4.09
C PHE A 227 -20.63 -43.50 4.52
N TYR A 228 -19.87 -42.74 3.71
CA TYR A 228 -18.47 -42.40 4.02
C TYR A 228 -18.32 -41.24 5.00
N ILE A 229 -19.29 -40.32 5.06
CA ILE A 229 -19.28 -39.18 5.99
C ILE A 229 -19.67 -39.61 7.43
N MET A 230 -20.41 -40.72 7.59
CA MET A 230 -20.73 -41.28 8.90
C MET A 230 -19.56 -42.01 9.59
N TYR A 231 -18.49 -42.36 8.88
CA TYR A 231 -17.41 -43.20 9.43
C TYR A 231 -16.31 -42.42 10.16
N ALA A 232 -16.35 -41.07 10.18
CA ALA A 232 -15.33 -40.22 10.81
C ALA A 232 -15.80 -39.45 12.06
N LYS A 233 -16.83 -39.94 12.77
CA LYS A 233 -17.22 -39.46 14.10
C LYS A 233 -17.61 -40.62 15.02
N ARG A 234 -16.63 -41.41 15.49
CA ARG A 234 -16.81 -42.24 16.70
C ARG A 234 -15.50 -42.72 17.35
N VAL A 235 -14.93 -41.88 18.20
CA VAL A 235 -14.22 -42.28 19.43
C VAL A 235 -14.78 -41.39 20.56
N VAL A 236 -15.12 -42.02 21.69
CA VAL A 236 -16.03 -41.62 22.80
C VAL A 236 -15.18 -41.58 24.12
N PRO A 237 -15.61 -41.21 25.38
CA PRO A 237 -16.79 -40.52 25.98
C PRO A 237 -16.54 -39.42 27.08
N HIS A 238 -17.64 -38.71 27.38
CA HIS A 238 -18.27 -38.26 28.67
C HIS A 238 -17.50 -37.85 29.94
N LEU A 239 -18.03 -36.80 30.59
CA LEU A 239 -18.51 -36.86 31.99
C LEU A 239 -19.68 -35.87 32.26
N LYS A 240 -20.65 -36.42 33.00
CA LYS A 240 -21.85 -35.88 33.72
C LYS A 240 -21.49 -34.73 34.68
N THR A 241 -22.34 -33.92 35.33
CA THR A 241 -23.78 -33.63 35.59
C THR A 241 -23.76 -32.20 36.21
N ASP A 242 -24.78 -31.35 36.29
CA ASP A 242 -25.98 -31.38 37.12
C ASP A 242 -26.76 -30.06 36.89
N THR A 243 -28.08 -30.16 36.83
CA THR A 243 -29.10 -29.10 37.06
C THR A 243 -29.37 -28.98 38.59
N PRO A 244 -30.20 -28.06 39.16
CA PRO A 244 -31.31 -27.30 38.52
C PRO A 244 -31.54 -25.85 39.04
N ALA A 245 -32.40 -25.10 38.34
CA ALA A 245 -33.68 -24.52 38.83
C ALA A 245 -33.57 -22.99 38.96
N GLY A 246 -34.55 -22.16 38.59
CA GLY A 246 -35.88 -22.38 38.06
C GLY A 246 -36.52 -21.03 37.69
N GLU A 247 -37.54 -21.13 36.83
CA GLU A 247 -38.79 -20.36 36.74
C GLU A 247 -38.79 -18.82 36.89
N VAL A 248 -39.12 -18.02 35.86
CA VAL A 248 -40.36 -17.87 35.06
C VAL A 248 -41.25 -16.70 35.55
N SER A 249 -41.32 -15.69 34.67
CA SER A 249 -42.49 -14.86 34.30
C SER A 249 -42.98 -13.67 35.15
N SER A 250 -42.86 -12.51 34.51
CA SER A 250 -43.96 -11.60 34.08
C SER A 250 -44.84 -10.82 35.07
N SER A 251 -44.88 -9.52 34.79
CA SER A 251 -46.08 -8.70 34.49
C SER A 251 -46.55 -7.63 35.51
N SER A 252 -46.85 -6.46 34.91
CA SER A 252 -47.96 -5.54 35.19
C SER A 252 -47.89 -4.52 36.35
N THR A 253 -48.14 -3.27 35.94
CA THR A 253 -48.52 -2.02 36.66
C THR A 253 -50.04 -1.99 37.03
N PRO A 254 -50.68 -0.94 37.62
CA PRO A 254 -50.29 0.17 38.54
C PRO A 254 -51.32 0.42 39.70
N PHE A 255 -51.18 1.56 40.44
CA PHE A 255 -52.17 2.44 41.15
C PHE A 255 -52.01 2.72 42.68
N VAL A 256 -51.68 4.00 42.97
CA VAL A 256 -52.23 4.98 43.98
C VAL A 256 -52.20 4.71 45.51
N LYS A 257 -51.52 5.59 46.29
CA LYS A 257 -52.12 6.59 47.24
C LYS A 257 -51.10 7.42 48.06
N VAL A 258 -51.25 8.74 47.96
CA VAL A 258 -51.18 9.83 48.99
C VAL A 258 -50.58 9.54 50.39
N ARG A 259 -49.60 10.37 50.82
CA ARG A 259 -49.62 11.14 52.11
C ARG A 259 -48.39 12.08 52.26
N ARG A 260 -48.66 13.37 52.52
CA ARG A 260 -47.81 14.32 53.28
C ARG A 260 -48.09 14.13 54.80
N PRO A 261 -47.49 14.87 55.77
CA PRO A 261 -46.34 15.82 55.79
C PRO A 261 -45.36 15.55 56.97
N LYS A 262 -44.26 16.33 57.08
CA LYS A 262 -43.97 17.17 58.28
C LYS A 262 -42.69 18.00 58.12
N ARG A 263 -42.72 19.13 58.82
CA ARG A 263 -41.72 20.20 58.97
C ARG A 263 -40.51 19.67 59.74
N ASP A 264 -39.38 20.38 59.63
CA ASP A 264 -38.67 20.89 60.80
C ASP A 264 -37.80 22.11 60.44
N ILE A 265 -37.61 22.92 61.46
CA ILE A 265 -36.95 24.22 61.56
C ILE A 265 -35.55 23.97 62.14
N ASP A 266 -34.49 24.59 61.62
CA ASP A 266 -33.62 25.47 62.41
C ASP A 266 -32.44 26.10 61.63
N ASN A 267 -32.30 27.41 61.89
CA ASN A 267 -31.15 28.31 61.96
C ASN A 267 -29.72 27.75 61.78
N THR A 268 -28.84 28.49 61.07
CA THR A 268 -27.84 29.44 61.64
C THR A 268 -26.80 29.93 60.59
N SER A 269 -26.52 31.26 60.63
CA SER A 269 -25.25 32.03 60.36
C SER A 269 -24.40 31.74 59.08
N GLU A 270 -23.73 32.68 58.38
CA GLU A 270 -23.16 34.00 58.70
C GLU A 270 -22.55 34.67 57.43
N SER A 271 -22.28 35.99 57.52
CA SER A 271 -21.33 36.83 56.73
C SER A 271 -21.72 37.27 55.29
N GLU A 272 -21.41 38.47 54.77
CA GLU A 272 -20.87 39.76 55.25
C GLU A 272 -21.03 40.82 54.13
N CYS A 273 -21.22 42.11 54.50
CA CYS A 273 -20.78 43.36 53.82
C CYS A 273 -21.33 43.74 52.41
N ASP A 274 -21.65 44.99 52.01
CA ASP A 274 -21.50 46.34 52.58
C ASP A 274 -22.36 47.39 51.82
N SER A 275 -22.77 48.46 52.52
CA SER A 275 -23.20 49.81 52.11
C SER A 275 -24.43 50.00 51.16
N GLY A 276 -25.36 50.95 51.34
CA GLY A 276 -25.56 52.04 52.28
C GLY A 276 -26.67 52.93 51.70
N LYS A 277 -27.82 53.03 52.36
CA LYS A 277 -28.97 53.90 52.01
C LYS A 277 -29.02 55.05 53.01
N GLU A 278 -29.36 56.25 52.54
CA GLU A 278 -29.84 57.32 53.41
C GLU A 278 -31.27 57.74 53.04
N ASN A 279 -32.06 57.96 54.10
CA ASN A 279 -33.48 58.24 54.08
C ASN A 279 -33.76 59.48 54.96
N ARG A 280 -34.87 60.14 54.63
CA ARG A 280 -35.57 61.28 55.26
C ARG A 280 -35.28 61.62 56.74
N GLY A 281 -35.38 62.92 57.06
CA GLY A 281 -35.62 63.43 58.42
C GLY A 281 -36.30 64.81 58.47
N ARG A 282 -37.29 64.97 59.36
CA ARG A 282 -38.16 66.14 59.57
C ARG A 282 -38.11 66.54 61.06
N ARG A 283 -38.02 67.86 61.35
CA ARG A 283 -38.46 68.65 62.54
C ARG A 283 -38.00 68.31 63.99
N SER A 284 -37.51 69.36 64.68
CA SER A 284 -37.94 69.95 66.00
C SER A 284 -36.88 71.01 66.41
N ARG A 285 -37.13 72.28 66.84
CA ARG A 285 -37.78 72.98 67.98
C ARG A 285 -37.04 72.98 69.35
N ILE A 286 -36.62 74.21 69.77
CA ILE A 286 -36.48 74.80 71.15
C ILE A 286 -35.13 74.50 71.90
N PRO A 287 -34.56 75.34 72.85
CA PRO A 287 -34.97 76.61 73.50
C PRO A 287 -33.91 77.77 73.58
N THR A 288 -34.38 78.84 74.23
CA THR A 288 -33.84 80.14 74.71
C THR A 288 -32.64 80.14 75.69
N ARG A 289 -31.79 81.19 75.66
CA ARG A 289 -31.55 82.19 76.76
C ARG A 289 -30.39 83.20 76.50
N HIS A 290 -30.73 84.47 76.76
CA HIS A 290 -30.00 85.67 77.27
C HIS A 290 -28.46 85.85 77.28
N ARG A 291 -28.03 87.03 76.80
CA ARG A 291 -27.30 88.12 77.53
C ARG A 291 -27.11 89.31 76.55
N SER A 292 -27.81 90.45 76.70
CA SER A 292 -27.57 91.63 77.56
C SER A 292 -26.42 92.57 77.14
N SER A 293 -26.77 93.74 76.59
CA SER A 293 -26.21 95.09 76.89
C SER A 293 -26.97 96.12 76.01
N ASN A 294 -27.92 96.87 76.58
CA ASN A 294 -27.83 98.31 76.97
C ASN A 294 -27.25 99.24 75.88
N SER A 295 -27.78 100.41 75.49
CA SER A 295 -28.99 101.25 75.67
C SER A 295 -28.66 102.59 74.94
N PRO A 296 -29.42 103.71 74.99
CA PRO A 296 -30.84 103.93 74.72
C PRO A 296 -31.10 105.04 73.66
N ALA A 297 -32.39 105.27 73.40
CA ALA A 297 -33.00 106.20 72.47
C ALA A 297 -32.79 107.71 72.75
N VAL A 298 -32.91 108.55 71.71
CA VAL A 298 -33.41 109.94 71.83
C VAL A 298 -34.26 110.31 70.60
N LYS A 299 -35.52 110.68 70.85
CA LYS A 299 -36.41 111.44 69.92
C LYS A 299 -36.00 112.92 69.97
N ARG A 300 -35.98 113.64 68.84
CA ARG A 300 -36.76 114.88 68.59
C ARG A 300 -36.27 115.75 67.40
N THR A 301 -37.25 116.15 66.58
CA THR A 301 -37.50 117.48 65.98
C THR A 301 -36.67 118.03 64.79
N ILE A 302 -37.36 118.10 63.64
CA ILE A 302 -37.47 119.17 62.63
C ILE A 302 -36.48 120.37 62.73
N LYS A 303 -35.57 120.51 61.76
CA LYS A 303 -35.42 121.62 60.77
C LYS A 303 -34.08 121.49 59.99
N GLN A 304 -34.15 121.78 58.69
CA GLN A 304 -33.14 121.71 57.60
C GLN A 304 -31.89 122.62 57.80
N PRO A 305 -30.74 122.40 57.10
CA PRO A 305 -30.55 122.72 55.66
C PRO A 305 -29.80 121.67 54.79
N THR A 306 -30.11 121.68 53.49
CA THR A 306 -30.09 120.59 52.50
C THR A 306 -28.93 120.58 51.47
N LYS A 307 -27.73 121.10 51.79
CA LYS A 307 -26.62 121.13 50.80
C LYS A 307 -25.56 120.03 50.93
N ALA A 308 -25.22 119.56 52.13
CA ALA A 308 -24.15 118.56 52.31
C ALA A 308 -24.54 117.12 51.88
N ILE A 309 -25.83 116.77 51.95
CA ILE A 309 -26.32 115.40 51.67
C ILE A 309 -26.30 115.08 50.17
N VAL A 310 -26.36 116.10 49.30
CA VAL A 310 -26.40 115.89 47.83
C VAL A 310 -25.01 115.54 47.30
N GLU A 311 -23.96 116.24 47.74
CA GLU A 311 -22.57 115.96 47.33
C GLU A 311 -22.09 114.59 47.82
N GLU A 312 -22.45 114.19 49.03
CA GLU A 312 -22.11 112.87 49.58
C GLU A 312 -22.80 111.74 48.78
N ARG A 313 -24.05 111.96 48.35
CA ARG A 313 -24.81 110.99 47.53
C ARG A 313 -24.25 110.85 46.12
N ASP A 314 -23.70 111.92 45.54
CA ASP A 314 -23.13 111.89 44.19
C ASP A 314 -21.73 111.26 44.19
N GLN A 315 -20.92 111.49 45.22
CA GLN A 315 -19.67 110.72 45.44
C GLN A 315 -19.94 109.22 45.67
N GLU A 316 -21.01 108.89 46.37
CA GLU A 316 -21.42 107.49 46.59
C GLU A 316 -21.90 106.82 45.30
N ARG A 317 -22.59 107.55 44.40
CA ARG A 317 -22.95 107.06 43.07
C ARG A 317 -21.72 106.80 42.20
N GLU A 318 -20.71 107.67 42.25
CA GLU A 318 -19.48 107.50 41.50
C GLU A 318 -18.68 106.28 41.99
N ARG A 319 -18.61 106.06 43.31
CA ARG A 319 -18.00 104.85 43.90
C ARG A 319 -18.73 103.58 43.46
N ARG A 320 -20.07 103.59 43.48
CA ARG A 320 -20.89 102.45 43.02
C ARG A 320 -20.72 102.19 41.53
N TRP A 321 -20.64 103.24 40.72
CA TRP A 321 -20.40 103.08 39.28
C TRP A 321 -19.01 102.49 38.99
N LYS A 322 -17.96 102.94 39.70
CA LYS A 322 -16.61 102.33 39.59
C LYS A 322 -16.59 100.89 40.07
N ALA A 323 -17.33 100.57 41.15
CA ALA A 323 -17.48 99.20 41.63
C ALA A 323 -18.24 98.31 40.62
N GLU A 324 -19.32 98.81 40.01
CA GLU A 324 -20.04 98.08 38.96
C GLU A 324 -19.18 97.86 37.71
N GLN A 325 -18.38 98.84 37.30
CA GLN A 325 -17.43 98.67 36.19
C GLN A 325 -16.35 97.64 36.52
N ALA A 326 -15.84 97.62 37.75
CA ALA A 326 -14.90 96.61 38.21
C ALA A 326 -15.54 95.21 38.23
N VAL A 327 -16.78 95.09 38.70
CA VAL A 327 -17.54 93.82 38.69
C VAL A 327 -17.80 93.35 37.26
N ARG A 328 -18.17 94.25 36.34
CA ARG A 328 -18.34 93.90 34.91
C ARG A 328 -17.04 93.39 34.31
N LYS A 329 -15.93 94.08 34.56
CA LYS A 329 -14.61 93.69 34.07
C LYS A 329 -14.16 92.34 34.65
N LEU A 330 -14.40 92.08 35.93
CA LEU A 330 -14.13 90.79 36.57
C LEU A 330 -15.05 89.68 36.04
N THR A 331 -16.31 89.98 35.76
CA THR A 331 -17.26 89.02 35.18
C THR A 331 -16.85 88.63 33.76
N GLU A 332 -16.37 89.59 32.98
CA GLU A 332 -15.85 89.35 31.63
C GLU A 332 -14.55 88.54 31.67
N GLN A 333 -13.64 88.85 32.61
CA GLN A 333 -12.46 88.03 32.87
C GLN A 333 -12.82 86.59 33.31
N MET A 334 -13.81 86.42 34.18
CA MET A 334 -14.32 85.08 34.55
C MET A 334 -14.89 84.33 33.35
N LYS A 335 -15.65 85.00 32.47
CA LYS A 335 -16.16 84.37 31.24
C LYS A 335 -15.01 83.93 30.33
N THR A 336 -13.98 84.76 30.15
CA THR A 336 -12.80 84.39 29.35
C THR A 336 -12.04 83.19 29.94
N LEU A 337 -11.85 83.17 31.26
CA LEU A 337 -11.22 82.03 31.95
C LEU A 337 -12.08 80.77 31.86
N GLN A 338 -13.40 80.90 31.92
CA GLN A 338 -14.32 79.78 31.78
C GLN A 338 -14.29 79.19 30.36
N THR A 339 -14.21 80.04 29.33
CA THR A 339 -14.03 79.59 27.94
C THR A 339 -12.67 78.95 27.69
N GLN A 340 -11.60 79.45 28.33
CA GLN A 340 -10.27 78.84 28.27
C GLN A 340 -10.26 77.47 28.96
N ALA A 341 -10.89 77.35 30.14
CA ALA A 341 -11.01 76.09 30.86
C ALA A 341 -11.86 75.05 30.10
N SER A 342 -12.89 75.45 29.34
CA SER A 342 -13.61 74.52 28.47
C SER A 342 -12.76 74.08 27.28
N GLN A 343 -12.01 75.00 26.65
CA GLN A 343 -11.11 74.67 25.55
C GLN A 343 -9.97 73.72 26.00
N GLU A 344 -9.42 73.91 27.20
CA GLU A 344 -8.43 72.99 27.77
C GLU A 344 -9.01 71.61 28.04
N LYS A 345 -10.25 71.51 28.51
CA LYS A 345 -10.94 70.22 28.68
C LYS A 345 -11.17 69.51 27.34
N ASP A 346 -11.54 70.25 26.30
CA ASP A 346 -11.72 69.69 24.96
C ASP A 346 -10.39 69.21 24.38
N LEU A 347 -9.30 69.97 24.56
CA LEU A 347 -7.95 69.57 24.17
C LEU A 347 -7.46 68.33 24.94
N GLN A 348 -7.73 68.23 26.25
CA GLN A 348 -7.43 67.04 27.04
C GLN A 348 -8.23 65.82 26.57
N SER A 349 -9.51 65.98 26.25
CA SER A 349 -10.33 64.90 25.70
C SER A 349 -9.80 64.43 24.35
N MET A 350 -9.44 65.35 23.44
CA MET A 350 -8.80 65.02 22.18
C MET A 350 -7.46 64.29 22.38
N ALA A 351 -6.63 64.75 23.32
CA ALA A 351 -5.36 64.09 23.64
C ALA A 351 -5.58 62.65 24.16
N LEU A 352 -6.57 62.42 25.02
CA LEU A 352 -6.94 61.08 25.49
C LEU A 352 -7.40 60.18 24.33
N HIS A 353 -8.31 60.66 23.47
CA HIS A 353 -8.77 59.91 22.31
C HIS A 353 -7.63 59.57 21.33
N THR A 354 -6.71 60.50 21.09
CA THR A 354 -5.52 60.22 20.25
C THR A 354 -4.59 59.21 20.89
N THR A 355 -4.45 59.24 22.22
CA THR A 355 -3.63 58.30 22.99
C THR A 355 -4.22 56.89 22.95
N ASP A 356 -5.54 56.76 23.13
CA ASP A 356 -6.22 55.47 23.06
C ASP A 356 -6.20 54.89 21.65
N ARG A 357 -6.37 55.72 20.62
CA ARG A 357 -6.19 55.31 19.22
C ARG A 357 -4.77 54.81 18.93
N LEU A 358 -3.75 55.47 19.47
CA LEU A 358 -2.35 55.01 19.34
C LEU A 358 -2.10 53.69 20.07
N LYS A 359 -2.70 53.50 21.26
CA LYS A 359 -2.63 52.21 21.97
C LYS A 359 -3.30 51.09 21.17
N GLU A 360 -4.47 51.32 20.59
CA GLU A 360 -5.15 50.34 19.74
C GLU A 360 -4.29 49.97 18.52
N LEU A 361 -3.68 50.95 17.85
CA LEU A 361 -2.78 50.71 16.73
C LEU A 361 -1.53 49.92 17.15
N LEU A 362 -0.93 50.24 18.29
CA LEU A 362 0.22 49.50 18.83
C LEU A 362 -0.14 48.07 19.24
N LEU A 363 -1.33 47.85 19.81
CA LEU A 363 -1.82 46.51 20.13
C LEU A 363 -2.07 45.69 18.87
N LYS A 364 -2.63 46.31 17.83
CA LYS A 364 -2.84 45.69 16.52
C LYS A 364 -1.50 45.36 15.84
N GLU A 365 -0.53 46.26 15.86
CA GLU A 365 0.80 46.01 15.33
C GLU A 365 1.49 44.86 16.09
N ARG A 366 1.35 44.81 17.43
CA ARG A 366 1.89 43.71 18.24
C ARG A 366 1.22 42.37 17.92
N SER A 367 -0.09 42.33 17.73
CA SER A 367 -0.80 41.10 17.38
C SER A 367 -0.46 40.64 15.95
N GLU A 368 -0.34 41.56 14.99
CA GLU A 368 0.12 41.27 13.63
C GLU A 368 1.57 40.77 13.62
N ARG A 369 2.47 41.42 14.39
CA ARG A 369 3.86 40.97 14.55
C ARG A 369 3.94 39.58 15.19
N SER A 370 3.12 39.31 16.21
CA SER A 370 3.03 37.97 16.81
C SER A 370 2.54 36.93 15.80
N GLY A 371 1.57 37.28 14.96
CA GLY A 371 1.07 36.39 13.90
C GLY A 371 2.11 36.13 12.80
N LEU A 372 2.87 37.15 12.41
CA LEU A 372 3.99 37.00 11.48
C LEU A 372 5.11 36.14 12.07
N GLN A 373 5.42 36.32 13.35
CA GLN A 373 6.44 35.54 14.03
C GLN A 373 6.05 34.05 14.12
N ALA A 374 4.81 33.74 14.48
CA ALA A 374 4.29 32.37 14.46
C ALA A 374 4.37 31.74 13.06
N ARG A 375 4.14 32.53 12.00
CA ARG A 375 4.23 32.05 10.61
C ARG A 375 5.67 31.85 10.14
N VAL A 376 6.62 32.64 10.64
CA VAL A 376 8.05 32.42 10.42
C VAL A 376 8.50 31.14 11.11
N GLU A 377 8.06 30.90 12.36
CA GLU A 377 8.34 29.66 13.09
C GLU A 377 7.74 28.43 12.37
N GLU A 378 6.49 28.50 11.91
CA GLU A 378 5.86 27.44 11.11
C GLU A 378 6.64 27.17 9.80
N LEU A 379 7.09 28.23 9.11
CA LEU A 379 7.88 28.08 7.88
C LEU A 379 9.26 27.47 8.17
N ASP A 380 9.90 27.84 9.28
CA ASP A 380 11.18 27.28 9.69
C ASP A 380 11.06 25.79 10.03
N GLU A 381 10.04 25.40 10.80
CA GLU A 381 9.73 23.98 11.07
C GLU A 381 9.46 23.20 9.78
N ARG A 382 8.74 23.79 8.81
CA ARG A 382 8.50 23.16 7.50
C ARG A 382 9.77 23.03 6.67
N CYS A 383 10.66 24.04 6.71
CA CYS A 383 11.96 23.99 6.06
C CYS A 383 12.85 22.90 6.67
N GLN A 384 12.89 22.79 8.00
CA GLN A 384 13.62 21.75 8.72
C GLN A 384 13.07 20.35 8.42
N SER A 385 11.74 20.17 8.42
CA SER A 385 11.09 18.92 8.05
C SER A 385 11.39 18.52 6.60
N SER A 386 11.33 19.47 5.68
CA SER A 386 11.67 19.24 4.27
C SER A 386 13.14 18.90 4.06
N ALA A 387 14.05 19.53 4.82
CA ALA A 387 15.48 19.22 4.81
C ALA A 387 15.75 17.80 5.33
N LEU A 388 15.10 17.39 6.41
CA LEU A 388 15.19 16.03 6.95
C LEU A 388 14.65 15.00 5.96
N GLN A 389 13.54 15.30 5.27
CA GLN A 389 13.00 14.43 4.23
C GLN A 389 13.98 14.30 3.04
N LEU A 390 14.61 15.40 2.63
CA LEU A 390 15.62 15.38 1.57
C LEU A 390 16.83 14.52 1.96
N GLU A 391 17.31 14.66 3.19
CA GLU A 391 18.42 13.85 3.70
C GLU A 391 18.07 12.36 3.74
N GLN A 392 16.86 12.01 4.18
CA GLN A 392 16.39 10.62 4.12
C GLN A 392 16.28 10.09 2.70
N VAL A 393 15.85 10.90 1.73
CA VAL A 393 15.80 10.51 0.32
C VAL A 393 17.20 10.29 -0.24
N LEU A 394 18.16 11.18 0.07
CA LEU A 394 19.56 11.01 -0.33
C LEU A 394 20.18 9.74 0.27
N GLN A 395 19.90 9.43 1.53
CA GLN A 395 20.35 8.18 2.15
C GLN A 395 19.75 6.95 1.48
N ARG A 396 18.46 6.97 1.11
CA ARG A 396 17.82 5.89 0.35
C ARG A 396 18.42 5.76 -1.06
N GLU A 397 18.66 6.86 -1.74
CA GLU A 397 19.30 6.87 -3.07
C GLU A 397 20.70 6.25 -3.02
N GLU A 398 21.49 6.57 -2.00
CA GLU A 398 22.82 5.99 -1.79
C GLU A 398 22.75 4.49 -1.48
N GLN A 399 21.76 4.05 -0.70
CA GLN A 399 21.50 2.62 -0.48
C GLN A 399 21.11 1.90 -1.78
N HIS A 400 20.26 2.51 -2.61
CA HIS A 400 19.89 1.97 -3.92
C HIS A 400 21.10 1.89 -4.86
N LYS A 401 21.96 2.91 -4.90
CA LYS A 401 23.21 2.89 -5.68
C LYS A 401 24.13 1.76 -5.25
N ARG A 402 24.26 1.51 -3.95
CA ARG A 402 25.06 0.38 -3.43
C ARG A 402 24.46 -0.98 -3.80
N ALA A 403 23.14 -1.11 -3.70
CA ALA A 403 22.44 -2.33 -4.12
C ALA A 403 22.60 -2.58 -5.63
N LEU A 404 22.54 -1.53 -6.45
CA LEU A 404 22.72 -1.62 -7.89
C LEU A 404 24.14 -2.11 -8.24
N ARG A 405 25.18 -1.53 -7.62
CA ARG A 405 26.57 -1.99 -7.79
C ARG A 405 26.75 -3.45 -7.39
N SER A 406 26.16 -3.87 -6.27
CA SER A 406 26.22 -5.28 -5.85
C SER A 406 25.51 -6.22 -6.82
N LEU A 407 24.44 -5.76 -7.47
CA LEU A 407 23.75 -6.53 -8.51
C LEU A 407 24.58 -6.60 -9.80
N GLU A 408 25.19 -5.49 -10.23
CA GLU A 408 26.12 -5.43 -11.36
C GLU A 408 27.35 -6.34 -11.15
N ASP A 409 27.89 -6.39 -9.93
CA ASP A 409 28.97 -7.30 -9.56
C ASP A 409 28.51 -8.76 -9.61
N SER A 410 27.28 -9.06 -9.16
CA SER A 410 26.71 -10.41 -9.21
C SER A 410 26.41 -10.87 -10.65
N THR A 411 25.88 -9.99 -11.50
CA THR A 411 25.61 -10.29 -12.90
C THR A 411 26.91 -10.51 -13.67
N SER A 412 27.92 -9.66 -13.50
CA SER A 412 29.24 -9.84 -14.11
C SER A 412 29.92 -11.14 -13.66
N HIS A 413 29.81 -11.52 -12.38
CA HIS A 413 30.29 -12.82 -11.89
C HIS A 413 29.51 -14.00 -12.50
N SER A 414 28.19 -13.87 -12.67
CA SER A 414 27.35 -14.88 -13.31
C SER A 414 27.70 -15.05 -14.78
N GLU A 415 27.90 -13.96 -15.51
CA GLU A 415 28.33 -13.95 -16.92
C GLU A 415 29.72 -14.57 -17.09
N ALA A 416 30.68 -14.22 -16.22
CA ALA A 416 32.02 -14.81 -16.23
C ALA A 416 31.97 -16.33 -15.97
N ARG A 417 31.08 -16.80 -15.07
CA ARG A 417 30.87 -18.22 -14.82
C ARG A 417 30.23 -18.94 -16.02
N LYS A 418 29.25 -18.31 -16.68
CA LYS A 418 28.62 -18.85 -17.90
C LYS A 418 29.64 -18.97 -19.03
N ALA A 419 30.45 -17.94 -19.27
CA ALA A 419 31.50 -17.96 -20.28
C ALA A 419 32.54 -19.06 -20.02
N ARG A 420 32.95 -19.27 -18.76
CA ARG A 420 33.84 -20.38 -18.39
C ARG A 420 33.22 -21.75 -18.66
N ARG A 421 31.95 -21.96 -18.30
CA ARG A 421 31.24 -23.22 -18.57
C ARG A 421 31.13 -23.50 -20.06
N GLN A 422 30.77 -22.49 -20.87
CA GLN A 422 30.71 -22.63 -22.32
C GLN A 422 32.08 -22.96 -22.93
N ALA A 423 33.16 -22.35 -22.44
CA ALA A 423 34.51 -22.66 -22.88
C ALA A 423 34.92 -24.10 -22.51
N GLU A 424 34.56 -24.58 -21.32
CA GLU A 424 34.81 -25.96 -20.89
C GLU A 424 33.99 -26.98 -21.71
N GLU A 425 32.73 -26.68 -22.01
CA GLU A 425 31.87 -27.52 -22.86
C GLU A 425 32.39 -27.60 -24.30
N MET A 426 32.77 -26.45 -24.89
CA MET A 426 33.42 -26.39 -26.20
C MET A 426 34.70 -27.25 -26.24
N LYS A 427 35.53 -27.15 -25.19
CA LYS A 427 36.76 -27.96 -25.08
C LYS A 427 36.45 -29.45 -25.00
N ARG A 428 35.46 -29.85 -24.18
CA ARG A 428 35.02 -31.26 -24.07
C ARG A 428 34.46 -31.79 -25.38
N SER A 429 33.65 -31.02 -26.10
CA SER A 429 33.13 -31.41 -27.42
C SER A 429 34.26 -31.62 -28.42
N GLN A 430 35.25 -30.71 -28.45
CA GLN A 430 36.41 -30.85 -29.34
C GLN A 430 37.25 -32.08 -29.01
N GLU A 431 37.46 -32.38 -27.72
CA GLU A 431 38.15 -33.59 -27.27
C GLU A 431 37.41 -34.87 -27.67
N LEU A 432 36.07 -34.87 -27.56
CA LEU A 432 35.24 -36.00 -28.01
C LEU A 432 35.28 -36.19 -29.52
N GLU A 433 35.24 -35.10 -30.29
CA GLU A 433 35.34 -35.14 -31.75
C GLU A 433 36.71 -35.66 -32.23
N ASN A 434 37.78 -35.24 -31.55
CA ASN A 434 39.13 -35.73 -31.81
C ASN A 434 39.25 -37.23 -31.49
N LYS A 435 38.66 -37.69 -30.38
CA LYS A 435 38.62 -39.12 -30.02
C LYS A 435 37.81 -39.94 -31.02
N ALA A 436 36.64 -39.45 -31.43
CA ALA A 436 35.82 -40.10 -32.45
C ALA A 436 36.58 -40.23 -33.78
N SER A 437 37.29 -39.17 -34.19
CA SER A 437 38.12 -39.18 -35.39
C SER A 437 39.30 -40.17 -35.30
N ALA A 438 39.93 -40.29 -34.13
CA ALA A 438 40.98 -41.28 -33.91
C ALA A 438 40.45 -42.72 -34.00
N LEU A 439 39.33 -43.00 -33.32
CA LEU A 439 38.68 -44.30 -33.36
C LEU A 439 38.22 -44.68 -34.78
N MET A 440 37.72 -43.74 -35.57
CA MET A 440 37.37 -44.00 -36.98
C MET A 440 38.57 -44.45 -37.80
N ARG A 441 39.74 -43.81 -37.63
CA ARG A 441 40.98 -44.23 -38.33
C ARG A 441 41.43 -45.62 -37.90
N GLU A 442 41.37 -45.94 -36.61
CA GLU A 442 41.69 -47.30 -36.13
C GLU A 442 40.77 -48.35 -36.74
N LEU A 443 39.47 -48.04 -36.84
CA LEU A 443 38.46 -48.92 -37.41
C LEU A 443 38.71 -49.14 -38.93
N GLU A 444 39.17 -48.13 -39.65
CA GLU A 444 39.59 -48.26 -41.04
C GLU A 444 40.83 -49.15 -41.21
N ILE A 445 41.84 -48.99 -40.34
CA ILE A 445 43.04 -49.83 -40.34
C ILE A 445 42.68 -51.29 -40.04
N GLN A 446 41.84 -51.53 -39.04
CA GLN A 446 41.33 -52.86 -38.69
C GLN A 446 40.54 -53.50 -39.85
N ARG A 447 39.71 -52.72 -40.55
CA ARG A 447 38.98 -53.19 -41.73
C ARG A 447 39.92 -53.54 -42.89
N ALA A 448 41.00 -52.78 -43.08
CA ALA A 448 42.01 -53.07 -44.09
C ALA A 448 42.78 -54.35 -43.77
N SER A 449 43.18 -54.57 -42.51
CA SER A 449 43.87 -55.80 -42.10
C SER A 449 42.97 -57.03 -42.25
N LEU A 450 41.68 -56.92 -41.89
CA LEU A 450 40.71 -58.00 -42.05
C LEU A 450 40.54 -58.41 -43.51
N ARG A 451 40.53 -57.45 -44.46
CA ARG A 451 40.50 -57.75 -45.90
C ARG A 451 41.75 -58.51 -46.32
N GLN A 452 42.92 -58.06 -45.89
CA GLN A 452 44.20 -58.74 -46.19
C GLN A 452 44.24 -60.17 -45.64
N HIS A 453 43.71 -60.41 -44.43
CA HIS A 453 43.62 -61.74 -43.85
C HIS A 453 42.64 -62.65 -44.61
N LYS A 454 41.50 -62.12 -45.09
CA LYS A 454 40.56 -62.88 -45.93
C LYS A 454 41.18 -63.32 -47.25
N ASP A 455 41.99 -62.48 -47.88
CA ASP A 455 42.65 -62.82 -49.14
C ASP A 455 43.74 -63.88 -48.94
N LYS A 456 44.53 -63.80 -47.86
CA LYS A 456 45.49 -64.85 -47.46
C LYS A 456 44.81 -66.19 -47.19
N LEU A 457 43.64 -66.17 -46.53
CA LEU A 457 42.85 -67.37 -46.26
C LEU A 457 42.37 -68.05 -47.55
N ARG A 458 41.95 -67.28 -48.57
CA ARG A 458 41.57 -67.83 -49.88
C ARG A 458 42.74 -68.51 -50.58
N GLN A 459 43.91 -67.87 -50.58
CA GLN A 459 45.14 -68.44 -51.16
C GLN A 459 45.55 -69.76 -50.49
N LEU A 460 45.42 -69.84 -49.16
CA LEU A 460 45.70 -71.08 -48.42
C LEU A 460 44.71 -72.20 -48.73
N HIS A 461 43.44 -71.89 -48.93
CA HIS A 461 42.43 -72.89 -49.33
C HIS A 461 42.69 -73.46 -50.72
N GLU A 462 43.11 -72.63 -51.69
CA GLU A 462 43.51 -73.11 -53.03
C GLU A 462 44.74 -74.02 -52.99
N LEU A 463 45.74 -73.67 -52.18
CA LEU A 463 46.94 -74.47 -52.01
C LEU A 463 46.65 -75.82 -51.35
N LEU A 464 45.81 -75.86 -50.31
CA LEU A 464 45.43 -77.11 -49.64
C LEU A 464 44.65 -78.05 -50.57
N ALA A 465 43.71 -77.53 -51.35
CA ALA A 465 42.95 -78.32 -52.32
C ALA A 465 43.87 -78.93 -53.40
N SER A 466 44.88 -78.18 -53.85
CA SER A 466 45.87 -78.69 -54.83
C SER A 466 46.76 -79.80 -54.24
N ARG A 467 47.09 -79.73 -52.95
CA ARG A 467 48.00 -80.65 -52.28
C ARG A 467 47.34 -81.99 -51.90
N GLU A 468 46.07 -81.97 -51.49
CA GLU A 468 45.28 -83.19 -51.26
C GLU A 468 45.11 -84.03 -52.54
N GLN A 469 44.99 -83.37 -53.69
CA GLN A 469 44.85 -84.04 -54.98
C GLN A 469 46.14 -84.71 -55.47
N VAL A 470 47.30 -84.22 -55.03
CA VAL A 470 48.62 -84.81 -55.28
C VAL A 470 48.87 -86.00 -54.35
N HIS A 471 48.53 -85.89 -53.05
CA HIS A 471 48.69 -86.98 -52.10
C HIS A 471 47.79 -88.20 -52.36
N ARG A 472 46.59 -88.02 -52.94
CA ARG A 472 45.75 -89.16 -53.38
C ARG A 472 46.37 -89.97 -54.52
N LYS A 473 47.21 -89.37 -55.37
CA LYS A 473 47.87 -90.05 -56.50
C LYS A 473 49.16 -90.79 -56.11
N GLU A 474 49.81 -90.39 -55.00
CA GLU A 474 51.05 -91.00 -54.53
C GLU A 474 50.83 -92.26 -53.68
N LEU A 475 49.64 -92.44 -53.10
CA LEU A 475 49.33 -93.55 -52.18
C LEU A 475 48.84 -94.84 -52.86
N GLU A 476 48.61 -94.87 -54.18
CA GLU A 476 48.21 -96.07 -54.94
C GLU A 476 49.39 -97.03 -55.26
N GLY A 477 50.62 -96.69 -54.84
CA GLY A 477 51.82 -97.29 -55.43
C GLY A 477 52.56 -98.38 -54.69
N ARG A 478 52.61 -98.46 -53.34
CA ARG A 478 53.68 -99.26 -52.69
C ARG A 478 53.35 -99.91 -51.34
N LEU A 479 53.59 -101.23 -51.33
CA LEU A 479 54.12 -102.12 -50.29
C LEU A 479 53.15 -103.03 -49.52
N VAL A 480 53.38 -104.34 -49.72
CA VAL A 480 52.89 -105.47 -48.92
C VAL A 480 53.83 -105.68 -47.72
N PRO A 481 53.34 -105.73 -46.46
CA PRO A 481 54.16 -105.92 -45.27
C PRO A 481 54.24 -107.40 -44.84
N GLY A 482 55.42 -107.89 -44.42
CA GLY A 482 55.52 -109.24 -43.82
C GLY A 482 56.91 -109.88 -43.60
N GLY A 483 58.02 -109.24 -43.95
CA GLY A 483 59.38 -109.80 -43.71
C GLY A 483 60.01 -109.38 -42.38
N ALA A 484 60.92 -110.18 -41.83
CA ALA A 484 61.63 -109.88 -40.58
C ALA A 484 62.43 -108.56 -40.62
N GLU A 485 62.94 -108.16 -41.79
CA GLU A 485 63.59 -106.85 -42.00
C GLU A 485 62.58 -105.69 -41.95
N PHE A 486 61.31 -105.91 -42.32
CA PHE A 486 60.24 -104.92 -42.18
C PHE A 486 59.87 -104.69 -40.72
N GLN A 487 59.89 -105.74 -39.87
CA GLN A 487 59.63 -105.59 -38.44
C GLN A 487 60.75 -104.84 -37.71
N GLU A 488 62.02 -104.99 -38.11
CA GLU A 488 63.13 -104.24 -37.53
C GLU A 488 63.17 -102.77 -37.98
N VAL A 489 62.90 -102.51 -39.27
CA VAL A 489 62.79 -101.15 -39.81
C VAL A 489 61.56 -100.43 -39.25
N VAL A 490 60.42 -101.12 -39.13
CA VAL A 490 59.23 -100.59 -38.46
C VAL A 490 59.49 -100.35 -36.99
N ALA A 491 60.21 -101.22 -36.27
CA ALA A 491 60.54 -100.98 -34.86
C ALA A 491 61.46 -99.75 -34.68
N LYS A 492 62.44 -99.55 -35.56
CA LYS A 492 63.30 -98.35 -35.55
C LYS A 492 62.53 -97.08 -35.89
N GLU A 493 61.67 -97.11 -36.91
CA GLU A 493 60.84 -95.95 -37.25
C GLU A 493 59.76 -95.68 -36.21
N VAL A 494 59.17 -96.72 -35.59
CA VAL A 494 58.24 -96.57 -34.46
C VAL A 494 58.95 -95.91 -33.29
N ALA A 495 60.19 -96.28 -32.95
CA ALA A 495 60.95 -95.63 -31.89
C ALA A 495 61.26 -94.15 -32.18
N VAL A 496 61.64 -93.82 -33.42
CA VAL A 496 61.86 -92.43 -33.85
C VAL A 496 60.56 -91.62 -33.81
N VAL A 497 59.46 -92.21 -34.25
CA VAL A 497 58.12 -91.60 -34.21
C VAL A 497 57.63 -91.42 -32.77
N GLU A 498 57.85 -92.40 -31.89
CA GLU A 498 57.55 -92.30 -30.46
C GLU A 498 58.34 -91.17 -29.79
N GLN A 499 59.63 -91.02 -30.10
CA GLN A 499 60.43 -89.90 -29.59
C GLN A 499 59.94 -88.54 -30.10
N ARG A 500 59.54 -88.46 -31.37
CA ARG A 500 58.98 -87.25 -31.98
C ARG A 500 57.61 -86.89 -31.39
N HIS A 501 56.79 -87.90 -31.10
CA HIS A 501 55.53 -87.72 -30.39
C HIS A 501 55.75 -87.32 -28.94
N ALA A 502 56.76 -87.86 -28.25
CA ALA A 502 57.09 -87.45 -26.88
C ALA A 502 57.52 -85.97 -26.83
N GLN A 503 58.35 -85.52 -27.77
CA GLN A 503 58.73 -84.11 -27.88
C GLN A 503 57.54 -83.20 -28.23
N SER A 504 56.67 -83.65 -29.13
CA SER A 504 55.45 -82.91 -29.49
C SER A 504 54.46 -82.83 -28.32
N ARG A 505 54.38 -83.88 -27.51
CA ARG A 505 53.54 -83.95 -26.31
C ARG A 505 54.05 -83.00 -25.23
N ALA A 506 55.36 -83.00 -24.97
CA ALA A 506 55.99 -82.05 -24.06
C ALA A 506 55.77 -80.58 -24.51
N GLY A 507 55.93 -80.30 -25.81
CA GLY A 507 55.65 -78.95 -26.34
C GLY A 507 54.16 -78.56 -26.37
N LEU A 508 53.24 -79.52 -26.30
CA LEU A 508 51.81 -79.27 -26.10
C LEU A 508 51.49 -79.04 -24.61
N GLU A 509 52.13 -79.80 -23.71
CA GLU A 509 52.01 -79.64 -22.25
C GLU A 509 52.52 -78.27 -21.79
N ASP A 510 53.65 -77.80 -22.31
CA ASP A 510 54.17 -76.44 -22.01
C ASP A 510 53.24 -75.34 -22.51
N ARG A 511 52.66 -75.50 -23.71
CA ARG A 511 51.68 -74.55 -24.25
C ARG A 511 50.38 -74.56 -23.46
N LEU A 512 49.94 -75.73 -23.00
CA LEU A 512 48.79 -75.87 -22.13
C LEU A 512 49.04 -75.16 -20.80
N ALA A 513 50.22 -75.35 -20.21
CA ALA A 513 50.62 -74.68 -18.97
C ALA A 513 50.67 -73.15 -19.11
N GLN A 514 51.25 -72.63 -20.20
CA GLN A 514 51.24 -71.19 -20.49
C GLN A 514 49.82 -70.65 -20.70
N ALA A 515 48.96 -71.37 -21.42
CA ALA A 515 47.58 -70.96 -21.63
C ALA A 515 46.79 -70.96 -20.31
N SER A 516 46.99 -71.96 -19.44
CA SER A 516 46.38 -72.00 -18.11
C SER A 516 46.85 -70.85 -17.21
N GLN A 517 48.13 -70.47 -17.30
CA GLN A 517 48.69 -69.33 -16.55
C GLN A 517 48.12 -67.98 -17.05
N GLN A 518 47.97 -67.82 -18.37
CA GLN A 518 47.34 -66.64 -18.95
C GLN A 518 45.85 -66.55 -18.57
N TYR A 519 45.15 -67.68 -18.55
CA TYR A 519 43.75 -67.72 -18.16
C TYR A 519 43.54 -67.35 -16.69
N THR A 520 44.40 -67.84 -15.79
CA THR A 520 44.35 -67.46 -14.36
C THR A 520 44.66 -65.99 -14.15
N ALA A 521 45.65 -65.42 -14.85
CA ALA A 521 45.91 -63.98 -14.80
C ALA A 521 44.71 -63.15 -15.27
N LEU A 522 44.02 -63.59 -16.32
CA LEU A 522 42.81 -62.93 -16.81
C LEU A 522 41.66 -63.02 -15.80
N GLU A 523 41.47 -64.18 -15.14
CA GLU A 523 40.46 -64.33 -14.09
C GLU A 523 40.72 -63.39 -12.90
N ASP A 524 41.99 -63.19 -12.51
CA ASP A 524 42.37 -62.26 -11.46
C ASP A 524 42.09 -60.81 -11.84
N GLU A 525 42.36 -60.42 -13.09
CA GLU A 525 41.99 -59.10 -13.63
C GLU A 525 40.47 -58.88 -13.61
N PHE A 526 39.68 -59.88 -14.02
CA PHE A 526 38.22 -59.82 -13.97
C PHE A 526 37.67 -59.70 -12.54
N ARG A 527 38.25 -60.42 -11.58
CA ARG A 527 37.87 -60.31 -10.16
C ARG A 527 38.18 -58.93 -9.60
N MET A 528 39.32 -58.35 -9.96
CA MET A 528 39.69 -57.01 -9.54
C MET A 528 38.75 -55.95 -10.15
N ALA A 529 38.40 -56.08 -11.43
CA ALA A 529 37.42 -55.21 -12.09
C ALA A 529 36.03 -55.28 -11.43
N LEU A 530 35.55 -56.49 -11.11
CA LEU A 530 34.27 -56.67 -10.39
C LEU A 530 34.30 -56.05 -8.99
N THR A 531 35.44 -56.12 -8.29
CA THR A 531 35.60 -55.54 -6.96
C THR A 531 35.56 -54.01 -7.01
N ILE A 532 36.23 -53.40 -8.00
CA ILE A 532 36.20 -51.96 -8.23
C ILE A 532 34.77 -51.51 -8.55
N GLU A 533 34.06 -52.24 -9.41
CA GLU A 533 32.71 -51.85 -9.79
C GLU A 533 31.72 -52.01 -8.63
N ALA A 534 31.86 -53.05 -7.81
CA ALA A 534 31.09 -53.20 -6.57
C ALA A 534 31.33 -52.05 -5.58
N ALA A 535 32.56 -51.55 -5.47
CA ALA A 535 32.90 -50.38 -4.65
C ALA A 535 32.26 -49.09 -5.20
N ARG A 536 32.23 -48.91 -6.53
CA ARG A 536 31.57 -47.76 -7.16
C ARG A 536 30.06 -47.80 -6.98
N PHE A 537 29.43 -48.97 -7.07
CA PHE A 537 28.01 -49.13 -6.79
C PHE A 537 27.65 -48.74 -5.36
N THR A 538 28.48 -49.13 -4.38
CA THR A 538 28.27 -48.75 -2.97
C THR A 538 28.46 -47.25 -2.73
N GLU A 539 29.41 -46.59 -3.42
CA GLU A 539 29.53 -45.12 -3.37
C GLU A 539 28.29 -44.42 -3.95
N VAL A 540 27.76 -44.91 -5.07
CA VAL A 540 26.54 -44.36 -5.68
C VAL A 540 25.33 -44.56 -4.77
N GLU A 541 25.19 -45.73 -4.13
CA GLU A 541 24.13 -46.01 -3.16
C GLU A 541 24.22 -45.07 -1.95
N GLN A 542 25.42 -44.84 -1.42
CA GLN A 542 25.66 -43.86 -0.36
C GLN A 542 25.37 -42.42 -0.80
N GLY A 543 25.66 -42.08 -2.05
CA GLY A 543 25.31 -40.78 -2.63
C GLY A 543 23.79 -40.58 -2.72
N CYS A 544 23.07 -41.57 -3.23
CA CYS A 544 21.61 -41.55 -3.31
C CYS A 544 20.94 -41.45 -1.93
N THR A 545 21.45 -42.16 -0.92
CA THR A 545 20.91 -42.08 0.44
C THR A 545 21.14 -40.71 1.08
N ARG A 546 22.32 -40.10 0.89
CA ARG A 546 22.60 -38.72 1.33
C ARG A 546 21.68 -37.70 0.64
N LEU A 547 21.53 -37.78 -0.68
CA LEU A 547 20.63 -36.90 -1.44
C LEU A 547 19.17 -37.05 -0.98
N SER A 548 18.74 -38.27 -0.67
CA SER A 548 17.40 -38.52 -0.14
C SER A 548 17.20 -37.90 1.25
N ALA A 549 18.22 -37.95 2.11
CA ALA A 549 18.20 -37.30 3.42
C ALA A 549 18.15 -35.76 3.30
N GLU A 550 18.99 -35.17 2.45
CA GLU A 550 18.98 -33.73 2.16
C GLU A 550 17.64 -33.26 1.57
N LEU A 551 17.06 -34.04 0.66
CA LEU A 551 15.74 -33.77 0.10
C LEU A 551 14.65 -33.77 1.19
N SER A 552 14.75 -34.65 2.19
CA SER A 552 13.81 -34.69 3.31
C SER A 552 13.93 -33.45 4.20
N GLU A 553 15.15 -32.97 4.47
CA GLU A 553 15.39 -31.75 5.24
C GLU A 553 14.87 -30.51 4.51
N VAL A 554 15.13 -30.41 3.20
CA VAL A 554 14.64 -29.31 2.37
C VAL A 554 13.11 -29.31 2.30
N LYS A 555 12.47 -30.49 2.20
CA LYS A 555 11.00 -30.60 2.27
C LYS A 555 10.45 -30.14 3.63
N ALA A 556 11.12 -30.48 4.73
CA ALA A 556 10.73 -30.03 6.06
C ALA A 556 10.92 -28.51 6.26
N ALA A 557 12.01 -27.95 5.73
CA ALA A 557 12.24 -26.50 5.75
C ALA A 557 11.19 -25.77 4.89
N LEU A 558 10.87 -26.30 3.71
CA LEU A 558 9.87 -25.74 2.81
C LEU A 558 8.48 -25.70 3.46
N SER A 559 8.05 -26.79 4.10
CA SER A 559 6.75 -26.85 4.78
C SER A 559 6.68 -25.83 5.93
N GLN A 560 7.79 -25.66 6.68
CA GLN A 560 7.88 -24.67 7.74
C GLN A 560 7.80 -23.23 7.20
N THR A 561 8.46 -22.92 6.07
CA THR A 561 8.36 -21.60 5.42
C THR A 561 6.95 -21.34 4.87
N GLN A 562 6.31 -22.33 4.24
CA GLN A 562 4.93 -22.20 3.75
C GLN A 562 3.94 -21.97 4.90
N GLN A 563 4.16 -22.59 6.05
CA GLN A 563 3.31 -22.35 7.22
C GLN A 563 3.48 -20.94 7.79
N ARG A 564 4.71 -20.41 7.82
CA ARG A 564 4.97 -19.01 8.20
C ARG A 564 4.38 -18.02 7.21
N GLU A 565 4.45 -18.33 5.91
CA GLU A 565 3.83 -17.52 4.85
C GLU A 565 2.31 -17.45 5.01
N ARG A 566 1.65 -18.58 5.30
CA ARG A 566 0.20 -18.60 5.60
C ARG A 566 -0.15 -17.76 6.83
N GLN A 567 0.66 -17.84 7.90
CA GLN A 567 0.47 -17.01 9.10
C GLN A 567 0.66 -15.51 8.80
N ALA A 568 1.68 -15.15 8.02
CA ALA A 568 1.90 -13.79 7.57
C ALA A 568 0.75 -13.29 6.68
N GLY A 569 0.23 -14.13 5.78
CA GLY A 569 -0.93 -13.85 4.95
C GLY A 569 -2.19 -13.55 5.79
N GLY A 570 -2.43 -14.34 6.84
CA GLY A 570 -3.53 -14.08 7.80
C GLY A 570 -3.38 -12.72 8.50
N LEU A 571 -2.17 -12.40 8.99
CA LEU A 571 -1.90 -11.09 9.61
C LEU A 571 -2.07 -9.92 8.64
N VAL A 572 -1.70 -10.09 7.37
CA VAL A 572 -1.89 -9.08 6.32
C VAL A 572 -3.38 -8.89 6.03
N GLN A 573 -4.17 -9.96 5.99
CA GLN A 573 -5.63 -9.87 5.83
C GLN A 573 -6.28 -9.14 7.02
N GLU A 574 -5.88 -9.46 8.25
CA GLU A 574 -6.36 -8.76 9.45
C GLU A 574 -5.98 -7.26 9.45
N LEU A 575 -4.74 -6.92 9.09
CA LEU A 575 -4.31 -5.54 8.94
C LEU A 575 -5.09 -4.82 7.83
N THR A 576 -5.34 -5.48 6.71
CA THR A 576 -6.11 -4.92 5.59
C THR A 576 -7.57 -4.66 5.98
N ALA A 577 -8.17 -5.58 6.74
CA ALA A 577 -9.51 -5.41 7.29
C ALA A 577 -9.57 -4.22 8.27
N MET A 578 -8.61 -4.13 9.18
CA MET A 578 -8.50 -3.00 10.12
C MET A 578 -8.31 -1.66 9.39
N VAL A 579 -7.47 -1.62 8.34
CA VAL A 579 -7.27 -0.41 7.53
C VAL A 579 -8.54 -0.03 6.78
N LYS A 580 -9.30 -0.99 6.24
CA LYS A 580 -10.61 -0.74 5.62
C LYS A 580 -11.61 -0.17 6.63
N GLU A 581 -11.68 -0.72 7.84
CA GLU A 581 -12.55 -0.23 8.92
C GLU A 581 -12.17 1.19 9.35
N GLN A 582 -10.87 1.46 9.55
CA GLN A 582 -10.39 2.81 9.87
C GLN A 582 -10.70 3.81 8.75
N LYS A 583 -10.56 3.40 7.49
CA LYS A 583 -10.94 4.24 6.34
C LYS A 583 -12.44 4.54 6.33
N SER A 584 -13.31 3.58 6.65
CA SER A 584 -14.76 3.83 6.73
C SER A 584 -15.09 4.81 7.86
N ARG A 585 -14.51 4.63 9.06
CA ARG A 585 -14.68 5.55 10.20
C ARG A 585 -14.23 6.97 9.87
N ILE A 586 -13.08 7.13 9.20
CA ILE A 586 -12.60 8.45 8.76
C ILE A 586 -13.58 9.08 7.76
N THR A 587 -14.14 8.30 6.83
CA THR A 587 -15.13 8.83 5.87
C THR A 587 -16.43 9.24 6.55
N GLU A 588 -16.90 8.49 7.54
CA GLU A 588 -18.09 8.83 8.35
C GLU A 588 -17.87 10.08 9.18
N LEU A 589 -16.74 10.19 9.88
CA LEU A 589 -16.35 11.40 10.61
C LEU A 589 -16.24 12.62 9.69
N SER A 590 -15.67 12.44 8.49
CA SER A 590 -15.56 13.50 7.48
C SER A 590 -16.93 13.91 6.91
N LYS A 591 -17.88 12.98 6.84
CA LYS A 591 -19.27 13.27 6.46
C LYS A 591 -19.99 14.03 7.58
N SER A 592 -19.94 13.52 8.81
CA SER A 592 -20.53 14.16 9.99
C SER A 592 -20.00 15.59 10.19
N LYS A 593 -18.69 15.82 10.01
CA LYS A 593 -18.09 17.16 10.08
C LYS A 593 -18.62 18.08 8.97
N ARG A 594 -18.80 17.58 7.75
CA ARG A 594 -19.40 18.37 6.66
C ARG A 594 -20.85 18.73 6.98
N ASP A 595 -21.64 17.78 7.48
CA ASP A 595 -23.04 17.98 7.83
C ASP A 595 -23.16 19.03 8.95
N ALA A 596 -22.35 18.94 10.00
CA ALA A 596 -22.28 19.94 11.07
C ALA A 596 -21.88 21.34 10.55
N VAL A 597 -20.92 21.42 9.62
CA VAL A 597 -20.55 22.69 8.97
C VAL A 597 -21.71 23.24 8.14
N THR A 598 -22.46 22.41 7.43
CA THR A 598 -23.64 22.88 6.69
C THR A 598 -24.75 23.39 7.61
N GLU A 599 -24.97 22.75 8.74
CA GLU A 599 -25.93 23.19 9.75
C GLU A 599 -25.52 24.54 10.36
N LEU A 600 -24.24 24.68 10.75
CA LEU A 600 -23.71 25.94 11.27
C LEU A 600 -23.82 27.07 10.25
N LYS A 601 -23.51 26.81 8.97
CA LYS A 601 -23.72 27.78 7.88
C LYS A 601 -25.19 28.16 7.73
N GLY A 602 -26.11 27.21 7.89
CA GLY A 602 -27.55 27.48 7.92
C GLY A 602 -27.93 28.43 9.06
N ARG A 603 -27.46 28.15 10.29
CA ARG A 603 -27.72 29.00 11.46
C ARG A 603 -27.14 30.41 11.30
N VAL A 604 -25.93 30.54 10.74
CA VAL A 604 -25.32 31.85 10.45
C VAL A 604 -26.20 32.64 9.48
N ARG A 605 -26.66 32.04 8.38
CA ARG A 605 -27.55 32.73 7.43
C ARG A 605 -28.86 33.18 8.06
N SER A 606 -29.45 32.37 8.95
CA SER A 606 -30.66 32.75 9.68
C SER A 606 -30.42 33.93 10.63
N LEU A 607 -29.27 33.95 11.33
CA LEU A 607 -28.90 35.05 12.20
C LEU A 607 -28.59 36.33 11.40
N GLU A 608 -27.92 36.21 10.25
CA GLU A 608 -27.68 37.32 9.33
C GLU A 608 -29.00 37.91 8.81
N ALA A 609 -29.97 37.06 8.43
CA ALA A 609 -31.30 37.52 8.02
C ALA A 609 -32.04 38.26 9.15
N GLY A 610 -32.00 37.74 10.38
CA GLY A 610 -32.58 38.41 11.55
C GLY A 610 -31.92 39.76 11.83
N ALA A 611 -30.59 39.85 11.73
CA ALA A 611 -29.87 41.11 11.90
C ALA A 611 -30.22 42.15 10.80
N GLU A 612 -30.48 41.70 9.57
CA GLU A 612 -30.93 42.55 8.47
C GLU A 612 -32.35 43.09 8.72
N GLU A 613 -33.25 42.25 9.24
CA GLU A 613 -34.60 42.66 9.67
C GLU A 613 -34.55 43.68 10.81
N ASP A 614 -33.71 43.45 11.82
CA ASP A 614 -33.51 44.39 12.93
C ASP A 614 -33.01 45.75 12.44
N ARG A 615 -32.05 45.77 11.49
CA ARG A 615 -31.61 47.03 10.85
C ARG A 615 -32.76 47.75 10.15
N ARG A 616 -33.62 47.02 9.45
CA ARG A 616 -34.77 47.59 8.75
C ARG A 616 -35.78 48.18 9.74
N LEU A 617 -36.07 47.47 10.83
CA LEU A 617 -36.93 47.96 11.91
C LEU A 617 -36.34 49.20 12.59
N GLN A 618 -35.03 49.24 12.79
CA GLN A 618 -34.35 50.39 13.37
C GLN A 618 -34.44 51.64 12.48
N LEU A 619 -34.31 51.48 11.15
CA LEU A 619 -34.53 52.57 10.20
C LEU A 619 -35.97 53.09 10.23
N GLN A 620 -36.96 52.20 10.33
CA GLN A 620 -38.36 52.59 10.49
C GLN A 620 -38.59 53.36 11.80
N LEU A 621 -38.00 52.90 12.90
CA LEU A 621 -38.07 53.59 14.19
C LEU A 621 -37.50 55.01 14.11
N GLU A 622 -36.37 55.21 13.44
CA GLU A 622 -35.77 56.55 13.25
C GLU A 622 -36.64 57.49 12.41
N LEU A 623 -37.31 56.97 11.38
CA LEU A 623 -38.30 57.74 10.61
C LEU A 623 -39.46 58.19 11.51
N VAL A 624 -40.02 57.27 12.30
CA VAL A 624 -41.10 57.58 13.24
C VAL A 624 -40.67 58.59 14.30
N LYS A 625 -39.42 58.53 14.79
CA LYS A 625 -38.87 59.53 15.72
C LYS A 625 -38.79 60.92 15.08
N LYS A 626 -38.38 61.02 13.81
CA LYS A 626 -38.36 62.29 13.07
C LYS A 626 -39.77 62.86 12.89
N ASP A 627 -40.74 62.02 12.53
CA ASP A 627 -42.14 62.44 12.41
C ASP A 627 -42.71 62.91 13.74
N LYS A 628 -42.44 62.19 14.83
CA LYS A 628 -42.79 62.61 16.19
C LYS A 628 -42.19 63.98 16.53
N ALA A 629 -40.91 64.20 16.24
CA ALA A 629 -40.25 65.48 16.50
C ALA A 629 -40.88 66.62 15.68
N ARG A 630 -41.22 66.36 14.42
CA ARG A 630 -41.94 67.32 13.56
C ARG A 630 -43.31 67.67 14.13
N LEU A 631 -44.10 66.67 14.51
CA LEU A 631 -45.41 66.86 15.12
C LEU A 631 -45.32 67.65 16.42
N LEU A 632 -44.33 67.35 17.28
CA LEU A 632 -44.09 68.12 18.51
C LEU A 632 -43.80 69.59 18.18
N SER A 633 -42.93 69.88 17.21
CA SER A 633 -42.62 71.27 16.82
C SER A 633 -43.85 72.03 16.29
N GLN A 634 -44.74 71.35 15.55
CA GLN A 634 -46.00 71.93 15.09
C GLN A 634 -46.93 72.22 16.25
N LEU A 635 -47.00 71.31 17.23
CA LEU A 635 -47.81 71.49 18.43
C LEU A 635 -47.32 72.69 19.24
N THR A 636 -46.00 72.83 19.44
CA THR A 636 -45.41 73.98 20.14
C THR A 636 -45.66 75.30 19.42
N ALA A 637 -45.62 75.30 18.07
CA ALA A 637 -45.97 76.49 17.28
C ALA A 637 -47.44 76.88 17.44
N GLN A 638 -48.35 75.90 17.44
CA GLN A 638 -49.78 76.14 17.68
C GLN A 638 -50.04 76.66 19.10
N GLU A 639 -49.35 76.12 20.11
CA GLU A 639 -49.42 76.62 21.50
C GLU A 639 -48.99 78.09 21.59
N SER A 640 -47.93 78.49 20.89
CA SER A 640 -47.48 79.88 20.83
C SER A 640 -48.52 80.82 20.20
N VAL A 641 -49.22 80.37 19.14
CA VAL A 641 -50.32 81.14 18.54
C VAL A 641 -51.48 81.29 19.51
N ILE A 642 -51.84 80.22 20.22
CA ILE A 642 -52.89 80.24 21.25
C ILE A 642 -52.53 81.23 22.37
N ASP A 643 -51.28 81.25 22.80
CA ASP A 643 -50.84 82.19 23.83
C ASP A 643 -50.81 83.64 23.34
N GLY A 644 -50.48 83.88 22.07
CA GLY A 644 -50.62 85.19 21.42
C GLY A 644 -52.08 85.68 21.42
N LEU A 645 -53.02 84.84 20.99
CA LEU A 645 -54.46 85.15 20.99
C LEU A 645 -55.00 85.37 22.42
N ARG A 646 -54.49 84.62 23.41
CA ARG A 646 -54.81 84.85 24.83
C ARG A 646 -54.29 86.19 25.34
N ALA A 647 -53.10 86.61 24.90
CA ALA A 647 -52.52 87.90 25.26
C ALA A 647 -53.32 89.06 24.65
N GLU A 648 -53.72 88.97 23.38
CA GLU A 648 -54.63 89.94 22.75
C GLU A 648 -55.94 90.04 23.54
N ARG A 649 -56.58 88.91 23.84
CA ARG A 649 -57.80 88.90 24.66
C ARG A 649 -57.65 89.65 26.00
N ARG A 650 -56.47 89.59 26.64
CA ARG A 650 -56.20 90.36 27.87
C ARG A 650 -56.11 91.85 27.61
N ILE A 651 -55.50 92.27 26.50
CA ILE A 651 -55.38 93.68 26.09
C ILE A 651 -56.77 94.26 25.81
N TRP A 652 -57.59 93.56 25.02
CA TRP A 652 -58.98 93.96 24.75
C TRP A 652 -59.82 94.04 26.04
N GLY A 653 -59.60 93.13 26.99
CA GLY A 653 -60.25 93.18 28.31
C GLY A 653 -59.85 94.40 29.15
N GLN A 654 -58.61 94.87 29.04
CA GLN A 654 -58.13 96.08 29.70
C GLN A 654 -58.69 97.35 29.05
N GLU A 655 -58.79 97.41 27.72
CA GLU A 655 -59.40 98.54 27.00
C GLU A 655 -60.90 98.68 27.29
N LEU A 656 -61.64 97.57 27.39
CA LEU A 656 -63.05 97.57 27.81
C LEU A 656 -63.23 98.04 29.26
N ALA A 657 -62.31 97.68 30.16
CA ALA A 657 -62.31 98.18 31.53
C ALA A 657 -61.99 99.69 31.59
N GLN A 658 -61.14 100.18 30.69
CA GLN A 658 -60.80 101.60 30.58
C GLN A 658 -61.95 102.43 29.99
N GLN A 659 -62.70 101.90 29.01
CA GLN A 659 -63.91 102.51 28.48
C GLN A 659 -65.09 102.48 29.48
N GLY A 660 -65.16 101.45 30.33
CA GLY A 660 -66.13 101.37 31.44
C GLY A 660 -65.84 102.37 32.57
N ALA A 661 -64.58 102.75 32.78
CA ALA A 661 -64.17 103.72 33.80
C ALA A 661 -64.41 105.19 33.39
N SER A 662 -64.58 105.49 32.09
CA SER A 662 -64.86 106.84 31.57
C SER A 662 -66.35 107.21 31.44
N LEU A 663 -67.27 106.30 31.78
CA LEU A 663 -68.73 106.48 31.62
C LEU A 663 -69.52 106.57 32.96
N SER A 664 -68.83 106.66 34.11
CA SER A 664 -69.46 106.68 35.45
C SER A 664 -69.30 108.00 36.22
N GLN A 665 -68.84 109.06 35.56
CA GLN A 665 -68.51 110.36 36.17
C GLN A 665 -69.31 111.50 35.50
N ASP A 666 -70.64 111.46 35.60
CA ASP A 666 -71.54 112.65 35.59
C ASP A 666 -73.02 112.23 35.51
N ARG A 667 -73.70 112.14 36.67
CA ARG A 667 -75.13 112.45 36.82
C ARG A 667 -75.54 112.42 38.29
N GLY A 668 -75.24 113.52 38.98
CA GLY A 668 -75.77 113.83 40.30
C GLY A 668 -76.25 115.27 40.38
N ARG A 669 -77.57 115.49 40.29
CA ARG A 669 -78.35 116.58 40.94
C ARG A 669 -79.75 116.68 40.35
N LEU A 670 -80.77 116.55 41.19
CA LEU A 670 -81.74 117.62 41.49
C LEU A 670 -82.74 117.13 42.55
N GLU A 671 -82.73 117.81 43.70
CA GLU A 671 -83.64 117.66 44.83
C GLU A 671 -84.84 118.60 44.72
N ASN A 672 -85.96 118.18 45.32
CA ASN A 672 -86.97 118.92 46.12
C ASN A 672 -88.36 118.32 45.82
N THR A 673 -89.14 117.86 46.80
CA THR A 673 -89.81 118.70 47.81
C THR A 673 -90.02 118.00 49.16
N SER A 674 -90.01 118.82 50.20
CA SER A 674 -90.11 118.53 51.62
C SER A 674 -91.48 118.07 52.11
N SER A 675 -91.46 117.16 53.10
CA SER A 675 -92.36 117.07 54.29
C SER A 675 -93.04 115.71 54.53
N GLN A 676 -92.29 114.61 54.46
CA GLN A 676 -92.68 113.31 55.06
C GLN A 676 -91.44 112.49 55.49
N LYS A 677 -90.36 113.16 55.92
CA LYS A 677 -89.01 112.57 56.05
C LYS A 677 -88.58 112.09 57.45
N LYS A 678 -89.32 112.33 58.52
CA LYS A 678 -88.85 112.00 59.90
C LYS A 678 -89.32 110.68 60.51
N GLN A 679 -90.20 109.92 59.82
CA GLN A 679 -90.59 108.56 60.25
C GLN A 679 -89.98 107.47 59.34
N ASN A 680 -89.88 107.74 58.03
CA ASN A 680 -89.31 106.79 57.06
C ASN A 680 -87.78 106.59 57.16
N GLU A 681 -87.03 107.53 57.76
CA GLU A 681 -85.56 107.38 57.93
C GLU A 681 -85.19 106.31 58.97
N ARG A 682 -85.97 106.17 60.05
CA ARG A 682 -85.72 105.14 61.08
C ARG A 682 -86.04 103.73 60.58
N ASP A 683 -87.10 103.57 59.81
CA ASP A 683 -87.48 102.28 59.22
C ASP A 683 -86.58 101.92 58.01
N ASN A 684 -86.09 102.88 57.24
CA ASN A 684 -85.10 102.62 56.18
C ASN A 684 -83.74 102.19 56.73
N ASP A 685 -83.25 102.82 57.80
CA ASP A 685 -81.97 102.46 58.40
C ASP A 685 -82.03 101.05 59.03
N ALA A 686 -83.14 100.69 59.65
CA ALA A 686 -83.39 99.34 60.16
C ALA A 686 -83.46 98.28 59.03
N LEU A 687 -84.08 98.62 57.89
CA LEU A 687 -84.13 97.74 56.72
C LEU A 687 -82.77 97.61 56.03
N ARG A 688 -81.98 98.67 55.94
CA ARG A 688 -80.61 98.62 55.39
C ARG A 688 -79.67 97.76 56.22
N ILE A 689 -79.77 97.81 57.55
CA ILE A 689 -78.99 96.94 58.43
C ILE A 689 -79.42 95.48 58.25
N LYS A 690 -80.72 95.19 58.17
CA LYS A 690 -81.21 93.82 57.92
C LYS A 690 -80.79 93.28 56.54
N VAL A 691 -80.87 94.09 55.49
CA VAL A 691 -80.39 93.72 54.15
C VAL A 691 -78.89 93.44 54.18
N LYS A 692 -78.09 94.31 54.82
CA LYS A 692 -76.65 94.07 54.96
C LYS A 692 -76.33 92.81 55.77
N VAL A 693 -77.08 92.53 56.84
CA VAL A 693 -76.92 91.28 57.60
C VAL A 693 -77.28 90.07 56.77
N ILE A 694 -78.33 90.13 55.95
CA ILE A 694 -78.72 89.06 55.03
C ILE A 694 -77.66 88.89 53.93
N ASP A 695 -77.13 89.97 53.37
CA ASP A 695 -76.06 89.92 52.36
C ASP A 695 -74.78 89.34 52.95
N ASP A 696 -74.38 89.77 54.16
CA ASP A 696 -73.23 89.23 54.88
C ASP A 696 -73.44 87.75 55.24
N GLN A 697 -74.66 87.35 55.62
CA GLN A 697 -75.02 85.94 55.86
C GLN A 697 -74.99 85.12 54.56
N THR A 698 -75.49 85.66 53.45
CA THR A 698 -75.51 85.01 52.14
C THR A 698 -74.09 84.86 51.57
N GLU A 699 -73.25 85.88 51.72
CA GLU A 699 -71.84 85.86 51.37
C GLU A 699 -71.07 84.84 52.23
N THR A 700 -71.41 84.72 53.52
CA THR A 700 -70.83 83.70 54.42
C THR A 700 -71.25 82.29 54.01
N ILE A 701 -72.53 82.07 53.69
CA ILE A 701 -73.03 80.78 53.18
C ILE A 701 -72.38 80.43 51.83
N ARG A 702 -72.21 81.40 50.94
CA ARG A 702 -71.53 81.22 49.65
C ARG A 702 -70.08 80.78 49.85
N LYS A 703 -69.32 81.47 50.70
CA LYS A 703 -67.94 81.10 51.05
C LYS A 703 -67.85 79.72 51.72
N LEU A 704 -68.81 79.38 52.58
CA LEU A 704 -68.88 78.05 53.19
C LEU A 704 -69.20 76.96 52.17
N LYS A 705 -70.08 77.22 51.19
CA LYS A 705 -70.41 76.29 50.11
C LYS A 705 -69.24 76.09 49.14
N GLU A 706 -68.57 77.18 48.76
CA GLU A 706 -67.34 77.14 47.96
C GLU A 706 -66.24 76.36 48.69
N GLY A 707 -66.01 76.65 49.98
CA GLY A 707 -65.05 75.89 50.79
C GLY A 707 -65.46 74.44 51.09
N LEU A 708 -66.73 74.05 50.89
CA LEU A 708 -67.17 72.66 50.98
C LEU A 708 -66.99 71.95 49.63
N GLN A 709 -67.30 72.61 48.52
CA GLN A 709 -67.06 72.11 47.17
C GLN A 709 -65.56 71.93 46.89
N GLU A 710 -64.71 72.87 47.29
CA GLU A 710 -63.25 72.73 47.18
C GLU A 710 -62.73 71.54 47.99
N ARG A 711 -63.29 71.30 49.18
CA ARG A 711 -62.94 70.13 50.01
C ARG A 711 -63.40 68.82 49.38
N ASP A 712 -64.59 68.79 48.77
CA ASP A 712 -65.10 67.61 48.07
C ASP A 712 -64.29 67.32 46.78
N GLU A 713 -63.92 68.35 46.03
CA GLU A 713 -63.03 68.24 44.88
C GLU A 713 -61.63 67.77 45.30
N GLN A 714 -61.09 68.30 46.40
CA GLN A 714 -59.83 67.82 46.96
C GLN A 714 -59.93 66.36 47.42
N GLY A 715 -61.04 65.98 48.04
CA GLY A 715 -61.33 64.60 48.42
C GLY A 715 -61.44 63.66 47.21
N ARG A 716 -62.05 64.12 46.10
CA ARG A 716 -62.06 63.37 44.83
C ARG A 716 -60.66 63.22 44.24
N ARG A 717 -59.89 64.31 44.16
CA ARG A 717 -58.51 64.28 43.63
C ARG A 717 -57.63 63.31 44.44
N GLN A 718 -57.70 63.35 45.77
CA GLN A 718 -56.97 62.42 46.64
C GLN A 718 -57.39 60.96 46.43
N ARG A 719 -58.69 60.68 46.25
CA ARG A 719 -59.18 59.33 45.93
C ARG A 719 -58.70 58.87 44.56
N GLU A 720 -58.74 59.73 43.55
CA GLU A 720 -58.25 59.44 42.20
C GLU A 720 -56.73 59.19 42.19
N GLU A 721 -55.96 60.01 42.89
CA GLU A 721 -54.52 59.82 43.10
C GLU A 721 -54.22 58.51 43.83
N SER A 722 -54.97 58.18 44.89
CA SER A 722 -54.85 56.91 45.62
C SER A 722 -55.18 55.71 44.72
N LEU A 723 -56.21 55.82 43.87
CA LEU A 723 -56.59 54.76 42.95
C LEU A 723 -55.55 54.57 41.83
N GLN A 724 -54.99 55.66 41.32
CA GLN A 724 -53.89 55.63 40.35
C GLN A 724 -52.62 55.03 40.97
N ALA A 725 -52.27 55.40 42.20
CA ALA A 725 -51.14 54.81 42.92
C ALA A 725 -51.33 53.31 43.15
N GLN A 726 -52.54 52.88 43.52
CA GLN A 726 -52.88 51.46 43.68
C GLN A 726 -52.76 50.69 42.35
N ARG A 727 -53.27 51.25 41.25
CA ARG A 727 -53.12 50.65 39.91
C ARG A 727 -51.65 50.53 39.49
N ARG A 728 -50.82 51.54 39.74
CA ARG A 728 -49.37 51.49 39.45
C ARG A 728 -48.67 50.40 40.25
N LEU A 729 -48.98 50.26 41.54
CA LEU A 729 -48.41 49.20 42.38
C LEU A 729 -48.85 47.81 41.91
N GLN A 730 -50.10 47.65 41.52
CA GLN A 730 -50.60 46.39 40.99
C GLN A 730 -49.93 46.02 39.66
N GLN A 731 -49.77 46.99 38.75
CA GLN A 731 -49.05 46.78 37.50
C GLN A 731 -47.57 46.41 37.75
N GLN A 732 -46.90 47.08 38.69
CA GLN A 732 -45.53 46.72 39.07
C GLN A 732 -45.43 45.31 39.68
N LEU A 733 -46.44 44.88 40.43
CA LEU A 733 -46.49 43.52 40.98
C LEU A 733 -46.71 42.47 39.88
N GLU A 734 -47.57 42.75 38.91
CA GLU A 734 -47.81 41.91 37.74
C GLU A 734 -46.56 41.81 36.85
N GLU A 735 -45.88 42.93 36.58
CA GLU A 735 -44.60 42.97 35.86
C GLU A 735 -43.49 42.21 36.61
N SER A 736 -43.40 42.38 37.94
CA SER A 736 -42.45 41.63 38.78
C SER A 736 -42.78 40.13 38.84
N SER A 737 -44.05 39.76 38.78
CA SER A 737 -44.49 38.36 38.75
C SER A 737 -44.17 37.71 37.41
N ALA A 738 -44.40 38.42 36.30
CA ALA A 738 -44.09 37.95 34.96
C ALA A 738 -42.57 37.74 34.78
N THR A 739 -41.76 38.73 35.20
CA THR A 739 -40.30 38.61 35.17
C THR A 739 -39.78 37.48 36.06
N SER A 740 -40.38 37.25 37.24
CA SER A 740 -40.03 36.11 38.08
C SER A 740 -40.40 34.76 37.44
N GLN A 741 -41.47 34.70 36.65
CA GLN A 741 -41.88 33.50 35.94
C GLN A 741 -40.95 33.21 34.76
N ASP A 742 -40.60 34.22 33.96
CA ASP A 742 -39.62 34.10 32.86
C ASP A 742 -38.25 33.67 33.39
N LEU A 743 -37.81 34.23 34.52
CA LEU A 743 -36.59 33.77 35.21
C LEU A 743 -36.72 32.32 35.69
N GLY A 744 -37.89 31.89 36.16
CA GLY A 744 -38.16 30.49 36.50
C GLY A 744 -38.01 29.55 35.30
N ASP A 745 -38.60 29.92 34.17
CA ASP A 745 -38.57 29.13 32.94
C ASP A 745 -37.15 29.05 32.36
N THR A 746 -36.40 30.15 32.38
CA THR A 746 -34.99 30.15 31.96
C THR A 746 -34.12 29.27 32.86
N VAL A 747 -34.33 29.30 34.18
CA VAL A 747 -33.62 28.41 35.12
C VAL A 747 -33.94 26.94 34.84
N GLN A 748 -35.20 26.61 34.55
CA GLN A 748 -35.59 25.25 34.17
C GLN A 748 -34.92 24.82 32.87
N GLN A 749 -34.91 25.66 31.83
CA GLN A 749 -34.24 25.35 30.57
C GLN A 749 -32.73 25.16 30.75
N LEU A 750 -32.08 26.02 31.55
CA LEU A 750 -30.66 25.87 31.88
C LEU A 750 -30.38 24.61 32.70
N SER A 751 -31.29 24.21 33.60
CA SER A 751 -31.16 22.96 34.36
C SER A 751 -31.25 21.72 33.47
N LEU A 752 -32.17 21.72 32.50
CA LEU A 752 -32.30 20.65 31.52
C LEU A 752 -31.06 20.59 30.62
N ARG A 753 -30.55 21.76 30.19
CA ARG A 753 -29.34 21.83 29.38
C ARG A 753 -28.11 21.34 30.14
N LYS A 754 -28.00 21.65 31.44
CA LYS A 754 -26.95 21.14 32.32
C LYS A 754 -26.99 19.61 32.39
N GLU A 755 -28.17 19.02 32.54
CA GLU A 755 -28.31 17.56 32.62
C GLU A 755 -27.98 16.88 31.30
N GLN A 756 -28.39 17.46 30.17
CA GLN A 756 -27.99 16.99 28.84
C GLN A 756 -26.47 17.04 28.64
N LEU A 757 -25.81 18.13 29.09
CA LEU A 757 -24.36 18.26 29.00
C LEU A 757 -23.64 17.26 29.91
N LYS A 758 -24.19 16.93 31.08
CA LYS A 758 -23.66 15.85 31.93
C LYS A 758 -23.72 14.50 31.23
N GLN A 759 -24.88 14.15 30.65
CA GLN A 759 -25.00 12.89 29.92
C GLN A 759 -24.00 12.82 28.76
N GLN A 760 -23.85 13.92 28.00
CA GLN A 760 -22.86 13.99 26.93
C GLN A 760 -21.41 13.84 27.44
N LEU A 761 -21.10 14.35 28.64
CA LEU A 761 -19.79 14.18 29.25
C LEU A 761 -19.56 12.70 29.61
N GLU A 762 -20.53 12.06 30.26
CA GLU A 762 -20.46 10.63 30.63
C GLU A 762 -20.30 9.74 29.38
N ASP A 763 -21.05 10.00 28.32
CA ASP A 763 -20.93 9.28 27.06
C ASP A 763 -19.53 9.44 26.45
N LYS A 764 -18.95 10.64 26.52
CA LYS A 764 -17.58 10.91 26.04
C LYS A 764 -16.49 10.32 26.93
N GLU A 765 -16.72 10.21 28.22
CA GLU A 765 -15.81 9.51 29.14
C GLU A 765 -15.80 8.01 28.84
N MET A 766 -16.96 7.40 28.59
CA MET A 766 -17.04 6.00 28.15
C MET A 766 -16.34 5.76 26.81
N GLU A 767 -16.59 6.60 25.80
CA GLU A 767 -15.88 6.52 24.50
C GLU A 767 -14.36 6.63 24.68
N LEU A 768 -13.90 7.52 25.56
CA LEU A 768 -12.48 7.69 25.85
C LEU A 768 -11.87 6.43 26.49
N ASP A 769 -12.58 5.80 27.42
CA ASP A 769 -12.10 4.59 28.07
C ASP A 769 -12.11 3.37 27.14
N GLU A 770 -13.08 3.26 26.23
CA GLU A 770 -13.06 2.28 25.14
C GLU A 770 -11.84 2.47 24.22
N VAL A 771 -11.54 3.72 23.85
CA VAL A 771 -10.36 4.03 23.03
C VAL A 771 -9.07 3.70 23.77
N LYS A 772 -8.97 4.00 25.07
CA LYS A 772 -7.81 3.60 25.89
C LYS A 772 -7.65 2.09 25.97
N ALA A 773 -8.74 1.34 26.14
CA ALA A 773 -8.73 -0.11 26.15
C ALA A 773 -8.26 -0.67 24.80
N ALA A 774 -8.78 -0.14 23.69
CA ALA A 774 -8.35 -0.53 22.34
C ALA A 774 -6.87 -0.21 22.10
N PHE A 775 -6.40 0.96 22.54
CA PHE A 775 -4.99 1.33 22.46
C PHE A 775 -4.10 0.38 23.26
N SER A 776 -4.50 0.02 24.48
CA SER A 776 -3.78 -0.94 25.33
C SER A 776 -3.65 -2.31 24.66
N VAL A 777 -4.73 -2.82 24.06
CA VAL A 777 -4.72 -4.08 23.30
C VAL A 777 -3.78 -3.98 22.09
N SER A 778 -3.85 -2.87 21.34
CA SER A 778 -2.96 -2.64 20.20
C SER A 778 -1.49 -2.59 20.62
N ASN A 779 -1.18 -1.88 21.71
CA ASN A 779 0.17 -1.76 22.25
C ASN A 779 0.72 -3.14 22.68
N LYS A 780 -0.10 -3.96 23.32
CA LYS A 780 0.26 -5.34 23.68
C LYS A 780 0.58 -6.19 22.43
N LYS A 781 -0.24 -6.09 21.38
CA LYS A 781 0.05 -6.76 20.09
C LYS A 781 1.36 -6.30 19.45
N TRP A 782 1.67 -5.01 19.54
CA TRP A 782 2.96 -4.48 19.04
C TRP A 782 4.14 -5.00 19.85
N GLN A 783 3.98 -5.11 21.16
CA GLN A 783 5.00 -5.69 22.04
C GLN A 783 5.23 -7.18 21.72
N ASP A 784 4.16 -7.96 21.54
CA ASP A 784 4.25 -9.38 21.16
C ASP A 784 4.96 -9.54 19.79
N LYS A 785 4.71 -8.63 18.84
CA LYS A 785 5.40 -8.60 17.54
C LYS A 785 6.89 -8.25 17.67
N ALA A 786 7.24 -7.30 18.54
CA ALA A 786 8.63 -6.94 18.80
C ALA A 786 9.40 -8.13 19.42
N ASP A 787 8.76 -8.85 20.35
CA ASP A 787 9.33 -10.07 20.94
C ASP A 787 9.53 -11.18 19.89
N LEU A 788 8.57 -11.36 18.99
CA LEU A 788 8.68 -12.31 17.89
C LEU A 788 9.83 -11.95 16.93
N LEU A 789 9.95 -10.67 16.56
CA LEU A 789 11.05 -10.17 15.73
C LEU A 789 12.41 -10.44 16.40
N THR A 790 12.53 -10.13 17.68
CA THR A 790 13.76 -10.39 18.46
C THR A 790 14.11 -11.89 18.46
N ARG A 791 13.12 -12.77 18.57
CA ARG A 791 13.34 -14.23 18.48
C ARG A 791 13.76 -14.66 17.08
N LEU A 792 13.16 -14.11 16.04
CA LEU A 792 13.54 -14.41 14.65
C LEU A 792 14.95 -13.93 14.34
N GLU A 793 15.32 -12.72 14.75
CA GLU A 793 16.68 -12.18 14.65
C GLU A 793 17.69 -13.10 15.36
N SER A 794 17.36 -13.60 16.56
CA SER A 794 18.21 -14.56 17.28
C SER A 794 18.36 -15.91 16.55
N GLN A 795 17.34 -16.37 15.83
CA GLN A 795 17.40 -17.58 15.00
C GLN A 795 18.27 -17.36 13.76
N VAL A 796 18.08 -16.22 13.07
CA VAL A 796 18.89 -15.86 11.90
C VAL A 796 20.35 -15.73 12.28
N LYS A 797 20.65 -15.11 13.43
CA LYS A 797 22.02 -15.01 13.95
C LYS A 797 22.65 -16.39 14.17
N ARG A 798 21.95 -17.30 14.83
CA ARG A 798 22.41 -18.69 15.03
C ARG A 798 22.60 -19.45 13.72
N MET A 799 21.70 -19.26 12.75
CA MET A 799 21.85 -19.87 11.42
C MET A 799 23.10 -19.34 10.73
N LYS A 800 23.35 -18.03 10.78
CA LYS A 800 24.54 -17.41 10.21
C LYS A 800 25.82 -17.95 10.84
N GLU A 801 25.89 -17.99 12.17
CA GLU A 801 27.03 -18.57 12.90
C GLU A 801 27.26 -20.05 12.51
N GLY A 802 26.18 -20.81 12.30
CA GLY A 802 26.26 -22.18 11.79
C GLY A 802 26.75 -22.29 10.35
N PHE A 803 26.35 -21.38 9.46
CA PHE A 803 26.86 -21.31 8.09
C PHE A 803 28.33 -20.91 8.06
N ASP A 804 28.72 -19.87 8.80
CA ASP A 804 30.10 -19.40 8.88
C ASP A 804 31.03 -20.52 9.42
N SER A 805 30.56 -21.29 10.40
CA SER A 805 31.29 -22.46 10.92
C SER A 805 31.47 -23.57 9.88
N LYS A 806 30.40 -23.89 9.13
CA LYS A 806 30.46 -24.88 8.04
C LYS A 806 31.36 -24.43 6.90
N GLU A 807 31.31 -23.16 6.53
CA GLU A 807 32.17 -22.57 5.51
C GLU A 807 33.64 -22.66 5.92
N SER A 808 33.96 -22.35 7.19
CA SER A 808 35.32 -22.49 7.72
C SER A 808 35.82 -23.94 7.65
N LEU A 809 34.99 -24.93 7.97
CA LEU A 809 35.36 -26.34 7.88
C LEU A 809 35.60 -26.79 6.43
N LEU A 810 34.73 -26.37 5.51
CA LEU A 810 34.88 -26.70 4.08
C LEU A 810 36.14 -26.03 3.48
N LEU A 811 36.47 -24.82 3.91
CA LEU A 811 37.72 -24.15 3.51
C LEU A 811 38.94 -24.93 4.03
N GLU A 812 38.90 -25.39 5.27
CA GLU A 812 39.98 -26.19 5.86
C GLU A 812 40.16 -27.54 5.14
N GLU A 813 39.06 -28.22 4.81
CA GLU A 813 39.09 -29.47 4.02
C GLU A 813 39.64 -29.24 2.61
N ARG A 814 39.20 -28.17 1.94
CA ARG A 814 39.72 -27.77 0.62
C ARG A 814 41.23 -27.52 0.68
N ASP A 815 41.69 -26.81 1.70
CA ASP A 815 43.11 -26.47 1.83
C ASP A 815 43.96 -27.71 2.12
N LYS A 816 43.47 -28.64 2.96
CA LYS A 816 44.10 -29.96 3.17
C LYS A 816 44.16 -30.77 1.87
N ALA A 817 43.07 -30.82 1.10
CA ALA A 817 43.04 -31.50 -0.18
C ALA A 817 44.01 -30.87 -1.20
N SER A 818 44.08 -29.53 -1.23
CA SER A 818 45.01 -28.80 -2.09
C SER A 818 46.47 -29.06 -1.72
N GLN A 819 46.80 -29.11 -0.43
CA GLN A 819 48.13 -29.47 0.05
C GLN A 819 48.49 -30.92 -0.31
N ALA A 820 47.57 -31.87 -0.13
CA ALA A 820 47.77 -33.26 -0.53
C ALA A 820 48.02 -33.38 -2.04
N HIS A 821 47.23 -32.67 -2.86
CA HIS A 821 47.43 -32.62 -4.31
C HIS A 821 48.80 -32.04 -4.69
N LYS A 822 49.22 -30.93 -4.06
CA LYS A 822 50.56 -30.35 -4.29
C LYS A 822 51.67 -31.36 -3.98
N ALA A 823 51.58 -32.07 -2.84
CA ALA A 823 52.56 -33.08 -2.47
C ALA A 823 52.64 -34.25 -3.47
N VAL A 824 51.50 -34.68 -4.03
CA VAL A 824 51.46 -35.72 -5.07
C VAL A 824 52.10 -35.21 -6.37
N VAL A 825 51.79 -33.98 -6.77
CA VAL A 825 52.37 -33.36 -7.97
C VAL A 825 53.89 -33.20 -7.83
N GLU A 826 54.39 -32.80 -6.66
CA GLU A 826 55.83 -32.73 -6.39
C GLU A 826 56.51 -34.10 -6.48
N LYS A 827 55.89 -35.17 -5.97
CA LYS A 827 56.39 -36.54 -6.14
C LYS A 827 56.42 -36.97 -7.60
N LEU A 828 55.38 -36.65 -8.38
CA LEU A 828 55.34 -36.93 -9.82
C LEU A 828 56.47 -36.22 -10.57
N HIS A 829 56.69 -34.93 -10.30
CA HIS A 829 57.80 -34.18 -10.89
C HIS A 829 59.16 -34.79 -10.54
N SER A 830 59.35 -35.20 -9.28
CA SER A 830 60.58 -35.89 -8.86
C SER A 830 60.78 -37.22 -9.59
N MET A 831 59.71 -37.96 -9.86
CA MET A 831 59.77 -39.21 -10.62
C MET A 831 60.09 -38.95 -12.10
N ASP A 832 59.43 -37.97 -12.72
CA ASP A 832 59.70 -37.57 -14.11
C ASP A 832 61.15 -37.10 -14.30
N ASP A 833 61.68 -36.33 -13.34
CA ASP A 833 63.09 -35.93 -13.34
C ASP A 833 64.04 -37.14 -13.21
N ALA A 834 63.67 -38.14 -12.40
CA ALA A 834 64.45 -39.37 -12.27
C ALA A 834 64.41 -40.20 -13.57
N PHE A 835 63.25 -40.32 -14.21
CA PHE A 835 63.10 -40.99 -15.50
C PHE A 835 63.87 -40.26 -16.60
N ARG A 836 63.82 -38.93 -16.62
CA ARG A 836 64.59 -38.12 -17.58
C ARG A 836 66.09 -38.35 -17.42
N ARG A 837 66.62 -38.33 -16.19
CA ARG A 837 68.03 -38.65 -15.91
C ARG A 837 68.40 -40.07 -16.34
N GLN A 838 67.54 -41.05 -16.09
CA GLN A 838 67.76 -42.43 -16.55
C GLN A 838 67.81 -42.52 -18.09
N LEU A 839 66.90 -41.83 -18.78
CA LEU A 839 66.84 -41.80 -20.23
C LEU A 839 68.10 -41.15 -20.82
N GLU A 840 68.51 -40.00 -20.27
CA GLU A 840 69.74 -39.30 -20.67
C GLU A 840 70.97 -40.17 -20.45
N SER A 841 71.05 -40.88 -19.32
CA SER A 841 72.14 -41.84 -19.05
C SER A 841 72.14 -43.00 -20.04
N LEU A 842 70.98 -43.53 -20.41
CA LEU A 842 70.87 -44.65 -21.36
C LEU A 842 71.25 -44.21 -22.78
N GLN A 843 70.84 -43.00 -23.16
CA GLN A 843 71.21 -42.37 -24.43
C GLN A 843 72.73 -42.13 -24.49
N ALA A 844 73.33 -41.59 -23.43
CA ALA A 844 74.78 -41.40 -23.33
C ALA A 844 75.54 -42.72 -23.46
N SER A 845 75.08 -43.78 -22.78
CA SER A 845 75.66 -45.14 -22.91
C SER A 845 75.59 -45.66 -24.34
N HIS A 846 74.42 -45.57 -25.00
CA HIS A 846 74.28 -45.97 -26.39
C HIS A 846 75.19 -45.16 -27.33
N GLN A 847 75.31 -43.85 -27.10
CA GLN A 847 76.15 -42.98 -27.91
C GLN A 847 77.63 -43.35 -27.78
N THR A 848 78.09 -43.70 -26.57
CA THR A 848 79.45 -44.22 -26.37
C THR A 848 79.67 -45.58 -27.04
N GLU A 849 78.68 -46.46 -27.03
CA GLU A 849 78.77 -47.78 -27.68
C GLU A 849 78.80 -47.66 -29.21
N LEU A 850 78.00 -46.76 -29.79
CA LEU A 850 78.04 -46.44 -31.22
C LEU A 850 79.40 -45.88 -31.64
N LEU A 851 79.98 -44.97 -30.85
CA LEU A 851 81.33 -44.45 -31.10
C LEU A 851 82.39 -45.56 -31.03
N ARG A 852 82.28 -46.48 -30.07
CA ARG A 852 83.16 -47.64 -29.96
C ARG A 852 83.04 -48.54 -31.19
N LEU A 853 81.82 -48.90 -31.61
CA LEU A 853 81.59 -49.72 -32.79
C LEU A 853 82.09 -49.05 -34.07
N ALA A 854 81.95 -47.73 -34.19
CA ALA A 854 82.49 -46.97 -35.31
C ALA A 854 84.03 -47.03 -35.33
N ASN A 855 84.70 -46.85 -34.19
CA ASN A 855 86.15 -46.99 -34.07
C ASN A 855 86.62 -48.41 -34.39
N ASP A 856 85.94 -49.44 -33.89
CA ASP A 856 86.27 -50.84 -34.18
C ASP A 856 86.11 -51.15 -35.68
N LYS A 857 85.07 -50.61 -36.32
CA LYS A 857 84.87 -50.70 -37.77
C LYS A 857 86.00 -50.02 -38.53
N GLN A 858 86.39 -48.80 -38.14
CA GLN A 858 87.47 -48.05 -38.78
C GLN A 858 88.80 -48.81 -38.68
N LYS A 859 89.10 -49.38 -37.52
CA LYS A 859 90.30 -50.21 -37.30
C LYS A 859 90.32 -51.46 -38.19
N ARG A 860 89.17 -52.11 -38.41
CA ARG A 860 89.06 -53.24 -39.36
C ARG A 860 89.28 -52.81 -40.81
N ILE A 861 88.79 -51.63 -41.19
CA ILE A 861 89.02 -51.06 -42.53
C ILE A 861 90.53 -50.79 -42.72
N GLU A 862 91.18 -50.17 -41.75
CA GLU A 862 92.63 -49.90 -41.79
C GLU A 862 93.46 -51.18 -41.89
N GLN A 863 93.11 -52.22 -41.12
CA GLN A 863 93.75 -53.54 -41.23
C GLN A 863 93.54 -54.19 -42.60
N SER A 864 92.34 -54.07 -43.17
CA SER A 864 92.06 -54.57 -44.51
C SER A 864 92.86 -53.82 -45.57
N ASN A 865 92.95 -52.49 -45.47
CA ASN A 865 93.71 -51.65 -46.38
C ASN A 865 95.22 -51.94 -46.28
N GLN A 866 95.75 -52.18 -45.08
CA GLN A 866 97.14 -52.61 -44.89
C GLN A 866 97.42 -53.94 -45.59
N LYS A 867 96.49 -54.91 -45.51
CA LYS A 867 96.62 -56.18 -46.23
C LYS A 867 96.60 -55.98 -47.74
N VAL A 868 95.70 -55.12 -48.24
CA VAL A 868 95.65 -54.77 -49.67
C VAL A 868 96.98 -54.14 -50.10
N PHE A 869 97.51 -53.20 -49.33
CA PHE A 869 98.81 -52.58 -49.60
C PHE A 869 99.96 -53.59 -49.63
N GLN A 870 100.00 -54.54 -48.69
CA GLN A 870 100.99 -55.63 -48.70
C GLN A 870 100.89 -56.49 -49.98
N VAL A 871 99.67 -56.87 -50.38
CA VAL A 871 99.45 -57.64 -51.61
C VAL A 871 99.83 -56.84 -52.85
N GLU A 872 99.52 -55.54 -52.90
CA GLU A 872 99.94 -54.66 -54.00
C GLU A 872 101.46 -54.54 -54.09
N GLU A 873 102.16 -54.47 -52.96
CA GLU A 873 103.62 -54.40 -52.90
C GLU A 873 104.27 -55.72 -53.33
N GLU A 874 103.74 -56.86 -52.88
CA GLU A 874 104.16 -58.19 -53.36
C GLU A 874 103.95 -58.31 -54.88
N MET A 875 102.83 -57.80 -55.41
CA MET A 875 102.56 -57.80 -56.85
C MET A 875 103.51 -56.88 -57.62
N ARG A 876 103.91 -55.74 -57.05
CA ARG A 876 104.95 -54.86 -57.63
C ARG A 876 106.30 -55.57 -57.69
N GLN A 877 106.70 -56.25 -56.62
CA GLN A 877 107.94 -57.02 -56.57
C GLN A 877 107.93 -58.13 -57.63
N LEU A 878 106.85 -58.90 -57.73
CA LEU A 878 106.70 -59.92 -58.78
C LEU A 878 106.77 -59.33 -60.19
N LEU A 879 106.16 -58.17 -60.43
CA LEU A 879 106.23 -57.49 -61.72
C LEU A 879 107.66 -57.03 -62.03
N GLU A 880 108.38 -56.48 -61.05
CA GLU A 880 109.78 -56.08 -61.19
C GLU A 880 110.69 -57.30 -61.46
N GLU A 881 110.48 -58.41 -60.74
CA GLU A 881 111.13 -59.69 -61.00
C GLU A 881 110.86 -60.16 -62.44
N THR A 882 109.60 -60.17 -62.89
CA THR A 882 109.27 -60.58 -64.27
C THR A 882 109.88 -59.66 -65.32
N GLU A 883 110.00 -58.35 -65.05
CA GLU A 883 110.65 -57.41 -65.96
C GLU A 883 112.16 -57.64 -66.03
N THR A 884 112.81 -57.94 -64.90
CA THR A 884 114.24 -58.29 -64.87
C THR A 884 114.50 -59.62 -65.58
N GLU A 885 113.67 -60.64 -65.36
CA GLU A 885 113.74 -61.91 -66.08
C GLU A 885 113.56 -61.70 -67.59
N LYS A 886 112.59 -60.88 -67.99
CA LYS A 886 112.38 -60.51 -69.40
C LYS A 886 113.62 -59.81 -69.97
N LYS A 887 114.21 -58.84 -69.27
CA LYS A 887 115.45 -58.17 -69.71
C LYS A 887 116.62 -59.15 -69.87
N THR A 888 116.80 -60.08 -68.93
CA THR A 888 117.85 -61.11 -69.06
C THR A 888 117.57 -62.07 -70.22
N MET A 889 116.31 -62.40 -70.49
CA MET A 889 115.92 -63.23 -71.64
C MET A 889 116.14 -62.49 -72.97
N GLU A 890 115.81 -61.19 -73.03
CA GLU A 890 116.10 -60.33 -74.18
C GLU A 890 117.60 -60.19 -74.43
N GLU A 891 118.42 -60.09 -73.38
CA GLU A 891 119.89 -60.08 -73.50
C GLU A 891 120.44 -61.42 -74.01
N LYS A 892 119.92 -62.55 -73.51
CA LYS A 892 120.25 -63.88 -74.03
C LYS A 892 119.85 -64.03 -75.49
N MET A 893 118.66 -63.55 -75.88
CA MET A 893 118.22 -63.47 -77.28
C MET A 893 119.13 -62.57 -78.11
N ARG A 894 119.56 -61.41 -77.59
CA ARG A 894 120.50 -60.51 -78.28
C ARG A 894 121.87 -61.17 -78.49
N ARG A 895 122.37 -61.91 -77.49
CA ARG A 895 123.60 -62.71 -77.61
C ARG A 895 123.45 -63.83 -78.64
N LEU A 896 122.34 -64.55 -78.66
CA LEU A 896 122.04 -65.56 -79.69
C LEU A 896 121.92 -64.91 -81.09
N THR A 897 121.30 -63.74 -81.19
CA THR A 897 121.17 -62.98 -82.45
C THR A 897 122.53 -62.45 -82.93
N SER A 898 123.42 -62.08 -82.02
CA SER A 898 124.82 -61.71 -82.32
C SER A 898 125.59 -62.91 -82.88
N VAL A 899 125.47 -64.08 -82.24
CA VAL A 899 126.11 -65.32 -82.70
C VAL A 899 125.56 -65.76 -84.07
N LEU A 900 124.27 -65.54 -84.35
CA LEU A 900 123.66 -65.81 -85.65
C LEU A 900 123.99 -64.78 -86.75
N LYS A 901 124.55 -63.61 -86.41
CA LYS A 901 125.05 -62.63 -87.37
C LYS A 901 126.52 -62.86 -87.76
N ASP A 902 127.24 -63.67 -86.99
CA ASP A 902 128.63 -64.06 -87.22
C ASP A 902 128.77 -65.42 -87.96
N PHE A 903 127.63 -66.02 -88.36
CA PHE A 903 127.51 -67.11 -89.33
C PHE A 903 126.84 -66.58 -90.61
#